data_AF-A0A4D5REH8-F1
#
_entry.id   AF-A0A4D5REH8-F1
#
_cell.length_a   1.000
_cell.length_b   1.000
_cell.length_c   1.000
_cell.angle_alpha   90.00
_cell.angle_beta   90.00
_cell.angle_gamma   90.00
#
_symmetry.space_group_name_H-M   'P 1'
#
loop_
_entity.id
_entity.type
_entity.pdbx_description
1 polymer ?
#
loop_
_entity_poly.entity_id
_entity_poly.type
_entity_poly.pdbx_seq_one_letter_code
_entity_poly.pdbx_strand_id
1 'polypeptide(L)'
;MAVILDAPFRVATINVRGLAARRRQYQLSRLFAENELDIIAVQKTKVESQEQTDRMGQPFRTLFNVCVSHAMGTSGGCCLFLRKSPGFLETAVISCAYGRFVKCDFSFSNMQWRVICVYAPNRECERRVFFEGLSEYLNCERFVILLGDFNCVCAPQDRVNLTRVRDQSAFYVTDIVTNNSLEDVTSVSSSNGVRFTHFQGSSHARLDRAYVSLDLVPLCAHYIAQPVSFSDHSLVMFTIGKKVKQPNWNWSLWKMNSCLVKDEVFTVQVKELFRKLHEKEATMWAERWERFKEQVKLEAIERSSILNFQRKQKEKTLRSQLSNLLLEESAKPGEFRQEIRQVKNQLEVIDCERYRGTIVRSRSEKLWHGERPTKRAMSDEKRYAQRKEITELCVGNSITRDKKAIEGAFVEFYRALLKKSVPEEDGFEKEFLSLMPRLEEHVRERLEEPISVRELTVAIEESSASKTPGPNDLSAEFYKAFKREAAEALHEVLTEAYQKNMLPPSSSKSHIVLIPKSDDPVKLLSVSSYRPISLTNVDYKIYMKVLACRLQNIITYLVGPHQTCGIKGRSICTNIHVARSILECCDAFADRVAMLQLDLEKAFDKVAHDILFRILEHVNVGSVLLYGIKMAYADCTTSIIVNRSISKNIHVQSSVRQGCPLSPLLFAIYLEPFCLRIIHNDNIRGFRLQSSEVKVLSYADDVAVFCSDHDSLRKVASIASSFCKKTASRINWGKCAGFWHGNWATTPKVFLNVQWTTLPVKYLGVPLQHYRDTKQLWNEETDRVRAKTEGWKGREFSMFARATVCNLFLIAKIWYILQVLSMSRLNVQKLHRVFAVFIWNSGWERCSRTN
;
A
#
# COMPACT_ATOMS: atom_id res chain seq x y z
N MET A 1 -18.63 -42.83 -12.94
CA MET A 1 -17.73 -42.62 -11.78
C MET A 1 -18.22 -41.40 -11.01
N ALA A 2 -18.21 -41.42 -9.67
CA ALA A 2 -18.56 -40.22 -8.91
C ALA A 2 -17.49 -39.13 -9.13
N VAL A 3 -17.90 -37.95 -9.57
CA VAL A 3 -17.02 -36.79 -9.78
C VAL A 3 -16.62 -36.23 -8.40
N ILE A 4 -15.34 -36.30 -8.04
CA ILE A 4 -14.79 -35.80 -6.77
C ILE A 4 -14.00 -34.51 -7.07
N LEU A 5 -14.34 -33.42 -6.39
CA LEU A 5 -13.70 -32.11 -6.57
C LEU A 5 -12.84 -31.75 -5.36
N ASP A 6 -11.63 -31.22 -5.58
CA ASP A 6 -10.75 -30.72 -4.51
C ASP A 6 -11.33 -29.49 -3.83
N ALA A 7 -12.09 -28.68 -4.58
CA ALA A 7 -12.78 -27.50 -4.09
C ALA A 7 -14.02 -27.20 -4.95
N PRO A 8 -15.08 -26.64 -4.35
CA PRO A 8 -16.20 -26.11 -5.12
C PRO A 8 -15.79 -24.83 -5.86
N PHE A 9 -16.40 -24.60 -7.01
CA PHE A 9 -16.17 -23.39 -7.80
C PHE A 9 -17.45 -22.84 -8.40
N ARG A 10 -17.45 -21.54 -8.73
CA ARG A 10 -18.62 -20.82 -9.22
C ARG A 10 -18.43 -20.36 -10.66
N VAL A 11 -19.44 -20.65 -11.48
CA VAL A 11 -19.45 -20.39 -12.92
C VAL A 11 -20.47 -19.30 -13.22
N ALA A 12 -20.17 -18.40 -14.17
CA ALA A 12 -21.12 -17.38 -14.59
C ALA A 12 -20.98 -16.97 -16.07
N THR A 13 -22.07 -16.43 -16.63
CA THR A 13 -22.09 -15.77 -17.94
C THR A 13 -22.77 -14.40 -17.89
N ILE A 14 -22.26 -13.43 -18.67
CA ILE A 14 -22.84 -12.08 -18.78
C ILE A 14 -22.46 -11.38 -20.09
N ASN A 15 -23.46 -10.89 -20.82
CA ASN A 15 -23.27 -9.94 -21.91
C ASN A 15 -23.13 -8.50 -21.36
N VAL A 16 -22.02 -7.85 -21.71
CA VAL A 16 -21.62 -6.54 -21.14
C VAL A 16 -21.79 -5.36 -22.10
N ARG A 17 -22.24 -5.56 -23.35
CA ARG A 17 -22.44 -4.47 -24.34
C ARG A 17 -21.22 -3.55 -24.57
N GLY A 18 -20.00 -4.06 -24.44
CA GLY A 18 -18.73 -3.36 -24.69
C GLY A 18 -17.86 -3.25 -23.44
N LEU A 19 -16.75 -3.96 -23.41
CA LEU A 19 -15.83 -4.03 -22.29
C LEU A 19 -14.67 -3.04 -22.40
N ALA A 20 -14.58 -2.25 -23.47
CA ALA A 20 -13.54 -1.24 -23.65
C ALA A 20 -13.57 -0.16 -22.55
N ALA A 21 -14.77 0.29 -22.15
CA ALA A 21 -14.93 1.32 -21.13
C ALA A 21 -14.43 0.84 -19.76
N ARG A 22 -13.47 1.57 -19.18
CA ARG A 22 -12.85 1.22 -17.89
C ARG A 22 -13.86 1.05 -16.76
N ARG A 23 -14.88 1.91 -16.70
CA ARG A 23 -16.01 1.81 -15.76
C ARG A 23 -16.66 0.43 -15.80
N ARG A 24 -16.85 -0.14 -17.00
CA ARG A 24 -17.51 -1.43 -17.17
C ARG A 24 -16.62 -2.60 -16.75
N GLN A 25 -15.33 -2.57 -17.12
CA GLN A 25 -14.32 -3.52 -16.59
C GLN A 25 -14.30 -3.52 -15.04
N TYR A 26 -14.62 -2.37 -14.47
CA TYR A 26 -14.65 -2.13 -13.04
C TYR A 26 -15.89 -2.63 -12.32
N GLN A 27 -17.07 -2.43 -12.89
CA GLN A 27 -18.29 -3.08 -12.42
C GLN A 27 -18.14 -4.60 -12.53
N LEU A 28 -17.56 -5.09 -13.63
CA LEU A 28 -17.47 -6.51 -13.93
C LEU A 28 -16.62 -7.32 -12.93
N SER A 29 -15.35 -6.98 -12.65
CA SER A 29 -14.63 -7.81 -11.66
C SER A 29 -14.87 -7.45 -10.19
N ARG A 30 -15.61 -6.38 -9.88
CA ARG A 30 -16.24 -6.32 -8.56
C ARG A 30 -17.32 -7.41 -8.46
N LEU A 31 -18.18 -7.50 -9.46
CA LEU A 31 -19.19 -8.54 -9.57
C LEU A 31 -18.57 -9.94 -9.47
N PHE A 32 -17.39 -10.16 -10.05
CA PHE A 32 -16.64 -11.41 -9.90
C PHE A 32 -16.16 -11.65 -8.46
N ALA A 33 -15.69 -10.63 -7.77
CA ALA A 33 -15.19 -10.76 -6.41
C ALA A 33 -16.33 -10.93 -5.38
N GLU A 34 -17.42 -10.16 -5.50
CA GLU A 34 -18.57 -10.21 -4.59
C GLU A 34 -19.29 -11.57 -4.65
N ASN A 35 -19.37 -12.16 -5.85
CA ASN A 35 -19.99 -13.46 -6.04
C ASN A 35 -18.99 -14.62 -5.94
N GLU A 36 -17.71 -14.33 -5.71
CA GLU A 36 -16.60 -15.28 -5.66
C GLU A 36 -16.59 -16.21 -6.90
N LEU A 37 -16.63 -15.59 -8.09
CA LEU A 37 -16.65 -16.28 -9.38
C LEU A 37 -15.28 -16.81 -9.77
N ASP A 38 -15.27 -18.00 -10.35
CA ASP A 38 -14.06 -18.74 -10.70
C ASP A 38 -13.91 -18.92 -12.22
N ILE A 39 -15.00 -19.25 -12.90
CA ILE A 39 -15.06 -19.34 -14.37
C ILE A 39 -16.11 -18.36 -14.87
N ILE A 40 -15.73 -17.41 -15.73
CA ILE A 40 -16.66 -16.39 -16.25
C ILE A 40 -16.58 -16.28 -17.76
N ALA A 41 -17.73 -16.47 -18.41
CA ALA A 41 -17.96 -16.19 -19.82
C ALA A 41 -18.52 -14.76 -19.99
N VAL A 42 -17.87 -13.94 -20.81
CA VAL A 42 -18.25 -12.54 -21.04
C VAL A 42 -18.45 -12.31 -22.53
N GLN A 43 -19.64 -11.86 -22.92
CA GLN A 43 -20.00 -11.64 -24.32
C GLN A 43 -20.08 -10.15 -24.67
N LYS A 44 -20.01 -9.87 -25.98
CA LYS A 44 -20.11 -8.53 -26.57
C LYS A 44 -19.05 -7.60 -25.99
N THR A 45 -17.81 -8.07 -25.91
CA THR A 45 -16.69 -7.32 -25.34
C THR A 45 -16.28 -6.14 -26.22
N LYS A 46 -16.54 -6.17 -27.53
CA LYS A 46 -16.11 -5.12 -28.49
C LYS A 46 -14.60 -4.82 -28.41
N VAL A 47 -13.80 -5.86 -28.17
CA VAL A 47 -12.34 -5.78 -28.11
C VAL A 47 -11.80 -6.32 -29.42
N GLU A 48 -11.20 -5.47 -30.25
CA GLU A 48 -10.86 -5.76 -31.65
C GLU A 48 -9.40 -6.20 -31.84
N SER A 49 -8.50 -5.82 -30.92
CA SER A 49 -7.06 -6.06 -31.08
C SER A 49 -6.40 -6.61 -29.82
N GLN A 50 -5.25 -7.26 -30.01
CA GLN A 50 -4.44 -7.76 -28.91
C GLN A 50 -4.02 -6.64 -27.93
N GLU A 51 -3.75 -5.43 -28.44
CA GLU A 51 -3.42 -4.28 -27.59
C GLU A 51 -4.62 -3.87 -26.71
N GLN A 52 -5.83 -3.87 -27.26
CA GLN A 52 -7.05 -3.63 -26.47
C GLN A 52 -7.29 -4.76 -25.47
N THR A 53 -6.99 -6.01 -25.83
CA THR A 53 -7.02 -7.17 -24.92
C THR A 53 -6.03 -7.02 -23.77
N ASP A 54 -4.81 -6.53 -24.02
CA ASP A 54 -3.81 -6.27 -22.98
C ASP A 54 -4.27 -5.17 -22.02
N ARG A 55 -4.83 -4.09 -22.55
CA ARG A 55 -5.40 -2.99 -21.75
C ARG A 55 -6.60 -3.45 -20.92
N MET A 56 -7.52 -4.20 -21.54
CA MET A 56 -8.74 -4.73 -20.91
C MET A 56 -8.42 -5.79 -19.86
N GLY A 57 -7.44 -6.67 -20.12
CA GLY A 57 -7.07 -7.78 -19.25
C GLY A 57 -6.30 -7.35 -18.01
N GLN A 58 -5.63 -6.20 -18.03
CA GLN A 58 -4.78 -5.71 -16.93
C GLN A 58 -5.46 -5.76 -15.54
N PRO A 59 -6.75 -5.35 -15.36
CA PRO A 59 -7.44 -5.42 -14.08
C PRO A 59 -7.79 -6.83 -13.60
N PHE A 60 -7.69 -7.85 -14.46
CA PHE A 60 -8.14 -9.22 -14.21
C PHE A 60 -6.96 -10.21 -14.12
N ARG A 61 -5.86 -9.97 -14.86
CA ARG A 61 -4.68 -10.86 -15.00
C ARG A 61 -4.02 -11.33 -13.70
N THR A 62 -4.21 -10.58 -12.61
CA THR A 62 -3.65 -10.95 -11.29
C THR A 62 -4.39 -12.15 -10.70
N LEU A 63 -5.69 -12.28 -10.97
CA LEU A 63 -6.54 -13.31 -10.40
C LEU A 63 -7.02 -14.33 -11.44
N PHE A 64 -7.01 -13.96 -12.72
CA PHE A 64 -7.58 -14.77 -13.79
C PHE A 64 -6.59 -14.91 -14.96
N ASN A 65 -6.59 -16.09 -15.57
CA ASN A 65 -6.19 -16.30 -16.95
C ASN A 65 -7.34 -15.81 -17.86
N VAL A 66 -7.00 -15.17 -18.98
CA VAL A 66 -7.97 -14.50 -19.84
C VAL A 66 -7.82 -15.01 -21.27
N CYS A 67 -8.80 -15.78 -21.73
CA CYS A 67 -8.89 -16.25 -23.11
C CYS A 67 -9.80 -15.30 -23.90
N VAL A 68 -9.40 -14.86 -25.10
CA VAL A 68 -10.15 -13.86 -25.88
C VAL A 68 -10.39 -14.32 -27.31
N SER A 69 -11.59 -14.07 -27.81
CA SER A 69 -11.92 -14.06 -29.23
C SER A 69 -12.29 -12.62 -29.60
N HIS A 70 -11.51 -12.02 -30.51
CA HIS A 70 -11.59 -10.60 -30.86
C HIS A 70 -12.86 -10.28 -31.66
N ALA A 71 -13.43 -9.10 -31.41
CA ALA A 71 -14.57 -8.55 -32.14
C ALA A 71 -14.16 -8.07 -33.54
N MET A 72 -15.11 -8.11 -34.48
CA MET A 72 -14.96 -7.54 -35.81
C MET A 72 -15.83 -6.27 -35.91
N GLY A 73 -15.18 -5.10 -35.82
CA GLY A 73 -15.84 -3.80 -35.75
C GLY A 73 -16.76 -3.66 -34.53
N THR A 74 -17.95 -3.08 -34.72
CA THR A 74 -18.90 -2.82 -33.62
C THR A 74 -19.63 -4.06 -33.08
N SER A 75 -19.36 -5.24 -33.64
CA SER A 75 -20.07 -6.50 -33.37
C SER A 75 -19.13 -7.61 -32.90
N GLY A 76 -19.58 -8.41 -31.94
CA GLY A 76 -18.83 -9.58 -31.45
C GLY A 76 -17.93 -9.31 -30.24
N GLY A 77 -17.09 -10.30 -29.95
CA GLY A 77 -16.10 -10.32 -28.88
C GLY A 77 -16.54 -11.19 -27.70
N CYS A 78 -15.78 -12.24 -27.43
CA CYS A 78 -15.99 -13.16 -26.31
C CYS A 78 -14.73 -13.25 -25.45
N CYS A 79 -14.90 -13.32 -24.14
CA CYS A 79 -13.80 -13.58 -23.21
C CYS A 79 -14.17 -14.66 -22.21
N LEU A 80 -13.20 -15.50 -21.86
CA LEU A 80 -13.26 -16.42 -20.72
C LEU A 80 -12.25 -15.97 -19.66
N PHE A 81 -12.71 -15.91 -18.42
CA PHE A 81 -11.86 -15.65 -17.25
C PHE A 81 -11.81 -16.92 -16.39
N LEU A 82 -10.64 -17.51 -16.22
CA LEU A 82 -10.41 -18.68 -15.36
C LEU A 82 -9.53 -18.28 -14.19
N ARG A 83 -9.97 -18.50 -12.95
CA ARG A 83 -9.23 -18.06 -11.76
C ARG A 83 -7.90 -18.81 -11.63
N LYS A 84 -6.84 -18.14 -11.17
CA LYS A 84 -5.52 -18.79 -11.01
C LYS A 84 -5.45 -19.74 -9.80
N SER A 85 -6.28 -19.51 -8.79
CA SER A 85 -6.45 -20.35 -7.60
C SER A 85 -7.95 -20.64 -7.46
N PRO A 86 -8.40 -21.90 -7.29
CA PRO A 86 -7.72 -23.02 -6.64
C PRO A 86 -6.74 -23.86 -7.49
N GLY A 87 -6.54 -23.57 -8.78
CA GLY A 87 -5.48 -24.23 -9.57
C GLY A 87 -5.96 -24.74 -10.93
N PHE A 88 -6.76 -23.95 -11.66
CA PHE A 88 -7.14 -24.29 -13.02
C PHE A 88 -5.90 -24.20 -13.94
N LEU A 89 -5.45 -25.33 -14.47
CA LEU A 89 -4.30 -25.41 -15.38
C LEU A 89 -4.79 -25.41 -16.82
N GLU A 90 -4.63 -24.27 -17.50
CA GLU A 90 -4.97 -24.11 -18.92
C GLU A 90 -4.11 -25.03 -19.79
N THR A 91 -4.76 -25.83 -20.66
CA THR A 91 -4.07 -26.78 -21.55
C THR A 91 -4.15 -26.36 -23.02
N ALA A 92 -5.27 -25.81 -23.47
CA ALA A 92 -5.42 -25.30 -24.84
C ALA A 92 -6.51 -24.23 -24.95
N VAL A 93 -6.33 -23.25 -25.84
CA VAL A 93 -7.32 -22.21 -26.14
C VAL A 93 -7.56 -22.15 -27.64
N ILE A 94 -8.83 -22.10 -28.05
CA ILE A 94 -9.25 -21.88 -29.44
C ILE A 94 -10.19 -20.68 -29.49
N SER A 95 -9.90 -19.73 -30.39
CA SER A 95 -10.70 -18.53 -30.59
C SER A 95 -11.30 -18.50 -32.00
N CYS A 96 -12.59 -18.14 -32.10
CA CYS A 96 -13.23 -17.89 -33.39
C CYS A 96 -12.70 -16.60 -34.06
N ALA A 97 -12.45 -16.63 -35.37
CA ALA A 97 -12.03 -15.47 -36.15
C ALA A 97 -13.07 -14.32 -36.14
N TYR A 98 -14.36 -14.64 -35.95
CA TYR A 98 -15.46 -13.68 -36.01
C TYR A 98 -15.92 -13.18 -34.63
N GLY A 99 -15.21 -13.51 -33.54
CA GLY A 99 -15.58 -13.01 -32.21
C GLY A 99 -16.83 -13.65 -31.62
N ARG A 100 -17.24 -14.83 -32.10
CA ARG A 100 -18.53 -15.47 -31.75
C ARG A 100 -18.42 -16.56 -30.69
N PHE A 101 -17.25 -17.17 -30.52
CA PHE A 101 -17.00 -18.06 -29.39
C PHE A 101 -15.52 -18.08 -29.01
N VAL A 102 -15.25 -18.46 -27.76
CA VAL A 102 -13.91 -18.84 -27.29
C VAL A 102 -14.02 -20.12 -26.46
N LYS A 103 -13.12 -21.06 -26.72
CA LYS A 103 -13.01 -22.37 -26.09
C LYS A 103 -11.73 -22.43 -25.27
N CYS A 104 -11.80 -22.92 -24.04
CA CYS A 104 -10.65 -23.20 -23.20
C CYS A 104 -10.74 -24.61 -22.64
N ASP A 105 -9.69 -25.40 -22.86
CA ASP A 105 -9.46 -26.70 -22.22
C ASP A 105 -8.58 -26.48 -20.99
N PHE A 106 -8.91 -27.13 -19.87
CA PHE A 106 -8.15 -27.01 -18.63
C PHE A 106 -8.21 -28.29 -17.78
N SER A 107 -7.23 -28.46 -16.90
CA SER A 107 -7.19 -29.51 -15.89
C SER A 107 -7.53 -28.95 -14.51
N PHE A 108 -8.40 -29.65 -13.78
CA PHE A 108 -8.76 -29.34 -12.39
C PHE A 108 -9.21 -30.62 -11.67
N SER A 109 -8.71 -30.83 -10.45
CA SER A 109 -8.94 -32.06 -9.66
C SER A 109 -8.64 -33.35 -10.42
N ASN A 110 -7.50 -33.35 -11.13
CA ASN A 110 -7.03 -34.44 -12.00
C ASN A 110 -8.02 -34.87 -13.11
N MET A 111 -9.02 -34.03 -13.40
CA MET A 111 -9.99 -34.24 -14.47
C MET A 111 -9.77 -33.23 -15.60
N GLN A 112 -10.16 -33.62 -16.81
CA GLN A 112 -10.06 -32.78 -18.00
C GLN A 112 -11.40 -32.10 -18.27
N TRP A 113 -11.35 -30.78 -18.42
CA TRP A 113 -12.51 -29.92 -18.59
C TRP A 113 -12.42 -29.11 -19.89
N ARG A 114 -13.57 -28.74 -20.41
CA ARG A 114 -13.73 -27.81 -21.53
C ARG A 114 -14.80 -26.78 -21.18
N VAL A 115 -14.46 -25.50 -21.31
CA VAL A 115 -15.43 -24.40 -21.19
C VAL A 115 -15.52 -23.64 -22.51
N ILE A 116 -16.75 -23.38 -22.96
CA ILE A 116 -17.04 -22.67 -24.21
C ILE A 116 -17.94 -21.47 -23.92
N CYS A 117 -17.42 -20.27 -24.17
CA CYS A 117 -18.17 -19.02 -24.13
C CYS A 117 -18.76 -18.71 -25.50
N VAL A 118 -20.09 -18.62 -25.59
CA VAL A 118 -20.83 -18.39 -26.85
C VAL A 118 -21.44 -16.99 -26.91
N TYR A 119 -21.36 -16.35 -28.08
CA TYR A 119 -22.12 -15.17 -28.48
C TYR A 119 -22.68 -15.38 -29.89
N ALA A 120 -23.85 -16.02 -29.97
CA ALA A 120 -24.43 -16.42 -31.25
C ALA A 120 -24.90 -15.20 -32.09
N PRO A 121 -25.01 -15.34 -33.42
CA PRO A 121 -25.53 -14.28 -34.29
C PRO A 121 -26.99 -13.88 -33.98
N ASN A 122 -27.39 -12.67 -34.38
CA ASN A 122 -28.77 -12.19 -34.20
C ASN A 122 -29.72 -12.69 -35.31
N ARG A 123 -29.19 -13.02 -36.49
CA ARG A 123 -29.96 -13.48 -37.64
C ARG A 123 -30.08 -15.00 -37.61
N GLU A 124 -31.29 -15.49 -37.84
CA GLU A 124 -31.62 -16.92 -37.75
C GLU A 124 -30.82 -17.79 -38.74
N CYS A 125 -30.66 -17.34 -39.99
CA CYS A 125 -29.86 -18.04 -40.98
C CYS A 125 -28.37 -18.18 -40.58
N GLU A 126 -27.80 -17.16 -39.94
CA GLU A 126 -26.43 -17.18 -39.42
C GLU A 126 -26.30 -18.06 -38.17
N ARG A 127 -27.35 -18.12 -37.33
CA ARG A 127 -27.38 -18.98 -36.14
C ARG A 127 -27.32 -20.46 -36.51
N ARG A 128 -28.02 -20.88 -37.58
CA ARG A 128 -27.98 -22.27 -38.07
C ARG A 128 -26.55 -22.73 -38.33
N VAL A 129 -25.85 -22.02 -39.23
CA VAL A 129 -24.46 -22.36 -39.60
C VAL A 129 -23.53 -22.30 -38.39
N PHE A 130 -23.74 -21.33 -37.50
CA PHE A 130 -22.96 -21.19 -36.28
C PHE A 130 -23.14 -22.37 -35.32
N PHE A 131 -24.37 -22.82 -35.10
CA PHE A 131 -24.67 -23.95 -34.22
C PHE A 131 -24.16 -25.26 -34.83
N GLU A 132 -24.42 -25.54 -36.11
CA GLU A 132 -23.90 -26.73 -36.80
C GLU A 132 -22.37 -26.86 -36.63
N GLY A 133 -21.62 -25.77 -36.84
CA GLY A 133 -20.17 -25.74 -36.64
C GLY A 133 -19.71 -25.83 -35.17
N LEU A 134 -20.58 -25.53 -34.20
CA LEU A 134 -20.24 -25.63 -32.77
C LEU A 134 -20.17 -27.10 -32.30
N SER A 135 -20.90 -28.00 -32.96
CA SER A 135 -20.97 -29.43 -32.61
C SER A 135 -19.61 -30.11 -32.62
N GLU A 136 -18.72 -29.74 -33.56
CA GLU A 136 -17.36 -30.28 -33.68
C GLU A 136 -16.52 -30.07 -32.41
N TYR A 137 -16.80 -29.02 -31.64
CA TYR A 137 -16.06 -28.70 -30.41
C TYR A 137 -16.64 -29.33 -29.16
N LEU A 138 -17.85 -29.88 -29.23
CA LEU A 138 -18.57 -30.45 -28.09
C LEU A 138 -18.34 -31.95 -27.98
N ASN A 139 -18.14 -32.64 -29.11
CA ASN A 139 -17.84 -34.07 -29.13
C ASN A 139 -16.42 -34.33 -28.60
N CYS A 140 -16.30 -34.63 -27.29
CA CYS A 140 -15.03 -34.96 -26.65
C CYS A 140 -15.20 -35.74 -25.33
N GLU A 141 -14.15 -36.39 -24.87
CA GLU A 141 -14.13 -37.13 -23.59
C GLU A 141 -13.99 -36.24 -22.33
N ARG A 142 -14.09 -34.90 -22.47
CA ARG A 142 -13.90 -33.95 -21.36
C ARG A 142 -15.24 -33.57 -20.73
N PHE A 143 -15.23 -33.14 -19.48
CA PHE A 143 -16.41 -32.49 -18.89
C PHE A 143 -16.62 -31.11 -19.52
N VAL A 144 -17.79 -30.89 -20.11
CA VAL A 144 -18.11 -29.69 -20.88
C VAL A 144 -18.98 -28.73 -20.07
N ILE A 145 -18.62 -27.45 -20.13
CA ILE A 145 -19.43 -26.32 -19.67
C ILE A 145 -19.63 -25.39 -20.86
N LEU A 146 -20.84 -25.37 -21.41
CA LEU A 146 -21.24 -24.54 -22.55
C LEU A 146 -22.14 -23.41 -22.04
N LEU A 147 -21.69 -22.16 -22.11
CA LEU A 147 -22.45 -21.03 -21.58
C LEU A 147 -22.26 -19.75 -22.38
N GLY A 148 -23.26 -18.89 -22.38
CA GLY A 148 -23.18 -17.66 -23.15
C GLY A 148 -24.51 -17.04 -23.48
N ASP A 149 -24.47 -16.12 -24.45
CA ASP A 149 -25.63 -15.48 -25.05
C ASP A 149 -25.92 -16.15 -26.39
N PHE A 150 -26.99 -16.95 -26.43
CA PHE A 150 -27.36 -17.76 -27.59
C PHE A 150 -28.20 -16.98 -28.60
N ASN A 151 -28.63 -15.74 -28.30
CA ASN A 151 -29.53 -14.95 -29.14
C ASN A 151 -30.70 -15.76 -29.75
N CYS A 152 -31.16 -16.79 -29.04
CA CYS A 152 -32.11 -17.79 -29.51
C CYS A 152 -33.16 -18.05 -28.43
N VAL A 153 -34.42 -18.06 -28.82
CA VAL A 153 -35.56 -18.34 -27.93
C VAL A 153 -35.94 -19.81 -28.08
N CYS A 154 -35.47 -20.66 -27.16
CA CYS A 154 -35.62 -22.12 -27.28
C CYS A 154 -37.05 -22.62 -27.00
N ALA A 155 -37.82 -21.93 -26.17
CA ALA A 155 -39.19 -22.29 -25.85
C ALA A 155 -40.11 -21.06 -25.80
N PRO A 156 -41.43 -21.20 -26.02
CA PRO A 156 -42.36 -20.07 -25.96
C PRO A 156 -42.33 -19.33 -24.62
N GLN A 157 -42.15 -20.05 -23.51
CA GLN A 157 -42.00 -19.46 -22.17
C GLN A 157 -40.74 -18.62 -21.98
N ASP A 158 -39.78 -18.68 -22.91
CA ASP A 158 -38.53 -17.91 -22.87
C ASP A 158 -38.69 -16.49 -23.45
N ARG A 159 -39.91 -16.07 -23.82
CA ARG A 159 -40.21 -14.71 -24.31
C ARG A 159 -41.55 -14.20 -23.79
N VAL A 160 -41.63 -12.89 -23.50
CA VAL A 160 -42.87 -12.26 -22.98
C VAL A 160 -44.04 -12.31 -23.95
N ASN A 161 -43.81 -11.94 -25.21
CA ASN A 161 -44.83 -12.08 -26.23
C ASN A 161 -44.78 -13.50 -26.75
N LEU A 162 -45.82 -14.29 -26.48
CA LEU A 162 -46.06 -15.63 -27.03
C LEU A 162 -46.35 -15.54 -28.54
N THR A 163 -45.40 -15.01 -29.31
CA THR A 163 -45.47 -15.03 -30.77
C THR A 163 -45.49 -16.48 -31.23
N ARG A 164 -46.50 -16.86 -32.04
CA ARG A 164 -46.62 -18.21 -32.62
C ARG A 164 -45.44 -18.60 -33.53
N VAL A 165 -44.62 -17.64 -33.95
CA VAL A 165 -43.43 -17.86 -34.76
C VAL A 165 -42.35 -18.51 -33.90
N ARG A 166 -42.14 -19.81 -34.11
CA ARG A 166 -41.00 -20.55 -33.55
C ARG A 166 -39.72 -20.11 -34.27
N ASP A 167 -38.71 -19.75 -33.48
CA ASP A 167 -37.34 -19.60 -33.96
C ASP A 167 -36.84 -20.98 -34.40
N GLN A 168 -36.66 -21.23 -35.71
CA GLN A 168 -36.24 -22.54 -36.22
C GLN A 168 -34.82 -22.86 -35.75
N SER A 169 -34.02 -21.84 -35.41
CA SER A 169 -32.67 -22.06 -34.88
C SER A 169 -32.66 -22.76 -33.50
N ALA A 170 -33.79 -22.76 -32.78
CA ALA A 170 -33.94 -23.48 -31.52
C ALA A 170 -33.74 -25.00 -31.66
N PHE A 171 -34.15 -25.57 -32.81
CA PHE A 171 -33.98 -26.99 -33.09
C PHE A 171 -32.51 -27.39 -33.04
N TYR A 172 -31.62 -26.59 -33.63
CA TYR A 172 -30.18 -26.87 -33.66
C TYR A 172 -29.54 -26.75 -32.28
N VAL A 173 -30.02 -25.83 -31.42
CA VAL A 173 -29.55 -25.75 -30.03
C VAL A 173 -29.94 -27.02 -29.27
N THR A 174 -31.20 -27.46 -29.40
CA THR A 174 -31.66 -28.71 -28.79
C THR A 174 -30.88 -29.91 -29.31
N ASP A 175 -30.69 -30.02 -30.63
CA ASP A 175 -29.96 -31.11 -31.27
C ASP A 175 -28.52 -31.21 -30.75
N ILE A 176 -27.80 -30.08 -30.67
CA ILE A 176 -26.43 -30.07 -30.14
C ILE A 176 -26.38 -30.42 -28.65
N VAL A 177 -27.34 -29.94 -27.85
CA VAL A 177 -27.41 -30.25 -26.42
C VAL A 177 -27.67 -31.75 -26.21
N THR A 178 -28.64 -32.32 -26.92
CA THR A 178 -29.00 -33.75 -26.82
C THR A 178 -27.91 -34.66 -27.38
N ASN A 179 -27.34 -34.35 -28.55
CA ASN A 179 -26.32 -35.19 -29.19
C ASN A 179 -24.98 -35.21 -28.44
N ASN A 180 -24.74 -34.24 -27.54
CA ASN A 180 -23.51 -34.16 -26.74
C ASN A 180 -23.73 -34.42 -25.24
N SER A 181 -24.87 -35.03 -24.87
CA SER A 181 -25.20 -35.37 -23.47
C SER A 181 -25.07 -34.19 -22.51
N LEU A 182 -25.54 -33.02 -22.93
CA LEU A 182 -25.57 -31.80 -22.13
C LEU A 182 -26.97 -31.58 -21.55
N GLU A 183 -27.04 -30.96 -20.39
CA GLU A 183 -28.28 -30.62 -19.70
C GLU A 183 -28.28 -29.13 -19.33
N ASP A 184 -29.45 -28.49 -19.43
CA ASP A 184 -29.62 -27.08 -19.02
C ASP A 184 -29.57 -26.99 -17.49
N VAL A 185 -28.65 -26.19 -16.94
CA VAL A 185 -28.48 -26.06 -15.47
C VAL A 185 -29.77 -25.61 -14.77
N THR A 186 -30.70 -24.98 -15.49
CA THR A 186 -32.00 -24.58 -14.92
C THR A 186 -32.91 -25.75 -14.56
N SER A 187 -32.79 -26.92 -15.20
CA SER A 187 -33.63 -28.10 -14.89
C SER A 187 -33.36 -28.66 -13.49
N VAL A 188 -32.20 -28.34 -12.92
CA VAL A 188 -31.71 -28.83 -11.62
C VAL A 188 -32.14 -27.93 -10.45
N SER A 189 -32.53 -26.68 -10.72
CA SER A 189 -32.81 -25.68 -9.68
C SER A 189 -34.32 -25.49 -9.47
N SER A 190 -34.89 -26.26 -8.54
CA SER A 190 -36.32 -26.37 -8.22
C SER A 190 -36.99 -25.12 -7.61
N SER A 191 -36.54 -23.90 -7.93
CA SER A 191 -37.02 -22.67 -7.29
C SER A 191 -37.54 -21.65 -8.31
N ASN A 192 -38.87 -21.60 -8.46
CA ASN A 192 -39.70 -20.52 -9.01
C ASN A 192 -39.26 -19.84 -10.32
N GLY A 193 -39.80 -20.37 -11.42
CA GLY A 193 -40.06 -19.65 -12.68
C GLY A 193 -38.82 -19.41 -13.56
N VAL A 194 -38.94 -19.72 -14.85
CA VAL A 194 -37.93 -19.35 -15.85
C VAL A 194 -37.84 -17.82 -15.90
N ARG A 195 -36.69 -17.26 -15.50
CA ARG A 195 -36.46 -15.81 -15.47
C ARG A 195 -35.84 -15.35 -16.78
N PHE A 196 -36.42 -14.32 -17.41
CA PHE A 196 -35.79 -13.65 -18.54
C PHE A 196 -34.39 -13.15 -18.15
N THR A 197 -33.46 -13.25 -19.08
CA THR A 197 -32.07 -12.84 -18.88
C THR A 197 -31.72 -11.57 -19.64
N HIS A 198 -32.55 -11.14 -20.59
CA HIS A 198 -32.38 -9.93 -21.38
C HIS A 198 -33.65 -9.06 -21.35
N PHE A 199 -33.48 -7.75 -21.10
CA PHE A 199 -34.58 -6.78 -20.96
C PHE A 199 -34.36 -5.54 -21.85
N GLN A 200 -35.03 -5.46 -23.00
CA GLN A 200 -34.90 -4.33 -23.93
C GLN A 200 -36.25 -3.81 -24.42
N GLY A 201 -36.67 -2.65 -23.87
CA GLY A 201 -37.95 -2.04 -24.24
C GLY A 201 -39.10 -2.99 -23.95
N SER A 202 -40.02 -3.16 -24.90
CA SER A 202 -41.14 -4.09 -24.77
C SER A 202 -40.78 -5.56 -25.07
N SER A 203 -39.49 -5.88 -25.27
CA SER A 203 -39.03 -7.22 -25.63
C SER A 203 -38.11 -7.78 -24.54
N HIS A 204 -38.62 -8.77 -23.80
CA HIS A 204 -37.85 -9.53 -22.80
C HIS A 204 -37.77 -10.99 -23.20
N ALA A 205 -36.59 -11.58 -23.02
CA ALA A 205 -36.32 -12.96 -23.41
C ALA A 205 -35.23 -13.62 -22.55
N ARG A 206 -35.23 -14.95 -22.50
CA ARG A 206 -34.14 -15.76 -21.95
C ARG A 206 -33.16 -16.15 -23.07
N LEU A 207 -32.10 -15.34 -23.19
CA LEU A 207 -31.04 -15.49 -24.20
C LEU A 207 -29.75 -16.06 -23.61
N ASP A 208 -29.41 -15.65 -22.39
CA ASP A 208 -28.24 -16.15 -21.66
C ASP A 208 -28.52 -17.53 -21.02
N ARG A 209 -27.72 -18.55 -21.36
CA ARG A 209 -27.89 -19.95 -20.92
C ARG A 209 -26.58 -20.59 -20.49
N ALA A 210 -26.70 -21.66 -19.70
CA ALA A 210 -25.59 -22.52 -19.30
C ALA A 210 -26.03 -23.98 -19.38
N TYR A 211 -25.27 -24.77 -20.12
CA TYR A 211 -25.40 -26.21 -20.30
C TYR A 211 -24.15 -26.89 -19.76
N VAL A 212 -24.32 -28.02 -19.11
CA VAL A 212 -23.22 -28.81 -18.53
C VAL A 212 -23.36 -30.27 -18.94
N SER A 213 -22.25 -31.02 -18.98
CA SER A 213 -22.30 -32.48 -19.14
C SER A 213 -23.22 -33.12 -18.09
N LEU A 214 -23.96 -34.14 -18.50
CA LEU A 214 -24.94 -34.83 -17.66
C LEU A 214 -24.36 -35.27 -16.30
N ASP A 215 -23.11 -35.72 -16.27
CA ASP A 215 -22.41 -36.15 -15.04
C ASP A 215 -22.20 -35.02 -14.00
N LEU A 216 -22.21 -33.76 -14.43
CA LEU A 216 -22.02 -32.59 -13.55
C LEU A 216 -23.33 -32.12 -12.92
N VAL A 217 -24.48 -32.54 -13.45
CA VAL A 217 -25.81 -32.10 -13.01
C VAL A 217 -26.01 -32.30 -11.49
N PRO A 218 -25.69 -33.45 -10.87
CA PRO A 218 -25.88 -33.65 -9.44
C PRO A 218 -25.01 -32.74 -8.55
N LEU A 219 -23.93 -32.17 -9.10
CA LEU A 219 -23.03 -31.26 -8.39
C LEU A 219 -23.45 -29.79 -8.53
N CYS A 220 -24.37 -29.47 -9.44
CA CYS A 220 -24.83 -28.12 -9.69
C CYS A 220 -25.80 -27.66 -8.61
N ALA A 221 -25.55 -26.47 -8.06
CA ALA A 221 -26.39 -25.85 -7.05
C ALA A 221 -26.45 -24.33 -7.24
N HIS A 222 -27.43 -23.69 -6.60
CA HIS A 222 -27.54 -22.23 -6.50
C HIS A 222 -27.54 -21.50 -7.86
N TYR A 223 -28.34 -21.98 -8.82
CA TYR A 223 -28.58 -21.26 -10.07
C TYR A 223 -29.31 -19.93 -9.78
N ILE A 224 -28.77 -18.82 -10.27
CA ILE A 224 -29.34 -17.48 -10.09
C ILE A 224 -29.14 -16.66 -11.38
N ALA A 225 -30.22 -16.09 -11.89
CA ALA A 225 -30.19 -14.98 -12.85
C ALA A 225 -30.36 -13.65 -12.09
N GLN A 226 -29.28 -12.87 -11.97
CA GLN A 226 -29.22 -11.64 -11.18
C GLN A 226 -29.15 -10.40 -12.10
N PRO A 227 -30.15 -9.50 -12.07
CA PRO A 227 -30.08 -8.23 -12.79
C PRO A 227 -28.89 -7.38 -12.33
N VAL A 228 -28.24 -6.69 -13.29
CA VAL A 228 -27.15 -5.75 -13.01
C VAL A 228 -27.53 -4.32 -13.41
N SER A 229 -26.90 -3.33 -12.76
CA SER A 229 -27.18 -1.91 -13.00
C SER A 229 -26.67 -1.38 -14.34
N PHE A 230 -25.68 -2.03 -14.95
CA PHE A 230 -24.93 -1.51 -16.10
C PHE A 230 -25.15 -2.27 -17.41
N SER A 231 -25.97 -3.32 -17.39
CA SER A 231 -26.38 -4.10 -18.56
C SER A 231 -27.90 -4.26 -18.58
N ASP A 232 -28.44 -4.48 -19.76
CA ASP A 232 -29.78 -5.00 -20.02
C ASP A 232 -29.85 -6.53 -19.93
N HIS A 233 -28.70 -7.20 -19.90
CA HIS A 233 -28.59 -8.60 -19.54
C HIS A 233 -28.39 -8.80 -18.04
N SER A 234 -28.90 -9.90 -17.52
CA SER A 234 -28.66 -10.39 -16.16
C SER A 234 -27.39 -11.24 -16.11
N LEU A 235 -26.70 -11.21 -14.98
CA LEU A 235 -25.63 -12.16 -14.68
C LEU A 235 -26.26 -13.52 -14.35
N VAL A 236 -25.96 -14.53 -15.16
CA VAL A 236 -26.38 -15.91 -14.87
C VAL A 236 -25.23 -16.62 -14.17
N MET A 237 -25.47 -17.23 -13.01
CA MET A 237 -24.44 -17.95 -12.25
C MET A 237 -24.97 -19.22 -11.60
N PHE A 238 -24.07 -20.17 -11.34
CA PHE A 238 -24.33 -21.39 -10.58
C PHE A 238 -23.04 -21.89 -9.93
N THR A 239 -23.15 -22.80 -8.97
CA THR A 239 -22.03 -23.39 -8.24
C THR A 239 -21.92 -24.88 -8.57
N ILE A 240 -20.70 -25.36 -8.76
CA ILE A 240 -20.39 -26.79 -8.86
C ILE A 240 -19.65 -27.19 -7.57
N GLY A 241 -20.24 -28.10 -6.78
CA GLY A 241 -19.72 -28.57 -5.50
C GLY A 241 -20.25 -27.83 -4.24
N LYS A 242 -19.87 -28.29 -3.03
CA LYS A 242 -20.35 -27.74 -1.75
C LYS A 242 -19.32 -26.82 -1.07
N LYS A 243 -19.72 -25.59 -0.71
CA LYS A 243 -18.84 -24.54 -0.15
C LYS A 243 -18.92 -24.42 1.37
N VAL A 244 -17.77 -24.54 2.04
CA VAL A 244 -17.61 -24.24 3.48
C VAL A 244 -17.19 -22.77 3.64
N LYS A 245 -17.99 -21.98 4.38
CA LYS A 245 -17.62 -20.60 4.72
C LYS A 245 -16.55 -20.60 5.80
N GLN A 246 -15.39 -20.02 5.52
CA GLN A 246 -14.43 -19.67 6.58
C GLN A 246 -14.63 -18.22 7.05
N PRO A 247 -14.59 -17.96 8.36
CA PRO A 247 -14.62 -16.61 8.90
C PRO A 247 -13.27 -15.91 8.69
N ASN A 248 -13.29 -14.74 8.05
CA ASN A 248 -12.10 -13.96 7.67
C ASN A 248 -11.84 -12.73 8.58
N TRP A 249 -12.54 -12.57 9.70
CA TRP A 249 -12.52 -11.33 10.51
C TRP A 249 -11.82 -11.51 11.86
N ASN A 250 -10.90 -10.59 12.18
CA ASN A 250 -10.21 -10.50 13.47
C ASN A 250 -10.44 -9.12 14.09
N TRP A 251 -11.04 -9.08 15.28
CA TRP A 251 -11.33 -7.84 16.01
C TRP A 251 -10.11 -7.15 16.60
N SER A 252 -8.98 -7.85 16.74
CA SER A 252 -7.78 -7.29 17.38
C SER A 252 -7.08 -6.20 16.58
N LEU A 253 -7.42 -6.05 15.29
CA LEU A 253 -6.87 -5.03 14.37
C LEU A 253 -7.92 -4.02 13.90
N TRP A 254 -9.02 -3.86 14.66
CA TRP A 254 -10.04 -2.85 14.38
C TRP A 254 -9.41 -1.46 14.29
N LYS A 255 -9.95 -0.58 13.44
CA LYS A 255 -9.52 0.82 13.35
C LYS A 255 -10.73 1.71 13.21
N MET A 256 -10.73 2.85 13.89
CA MET A 256 -11.82 3.79 13.79
C MET A 256 -11.98 4.24 12.33
N ASN A 257 -13.20 4.13 11.81
CA ASN A 257 -13.54 4.67 10.51
C ASN A 257 -13.57 6.20 10.61
N SER A 258 -12.60 6.88 10.00
CA SER A 258 -12.48 8.34 10.07
C SER A 258 -13.67 9.09 9.47
N CYS A 259 -14.54 8.44 8.68
CA CYS A 259 -15.79 9.07 8.24
C CYS A 259 -16.80 9.31 9.38
N LEU A 260 -16.68 8.61 10.52
CA LEU A 260 -17.58 8.79 11.66
C LEU A 260 -17.50 10.20 12.26
N VAL A 261 -16.37 10.89 12.13
CA VAL A 261 -16.25 12.29 12.63
C VAL A 261 -17.13 13.27 11.86
N LYS A 262 -17.76 12.83 10.75
CA LYS A 262 -18.76 13.60 10.00
C LYS A 262 -20.20 13.19 10.32
N ASP A 263 -20.39 12.13 11.11
CA ASP A 263 -21.70 11.68 11.55
C ASP A 263 -22.10 12.45 12.80
N GLU A 264 -23.24 13.15 12.73
CA GLU A 264 -23.71 14.03 13.79
C GLU A 264 -24.00 13.28 15.08
N VAL A 265 -24.64 12.10 14.99
CA VAL A 265 -24.99 11.26 16.15
C VAL A 265 -23.73 10.87 16.91
N PHE A 266 -22.73 10.33 16.19
CA PHE A 266 -21.44 9.98 16.78
C PHE A 266 -20.75 11.19 17.43
N THR A 267 -20.78 12.34 16.75
CA THR A 267 -20.12 13.56 17.23
C THR A 267 -20.76 14.07 18.52
N VAL A 268 -22.08 14.03 18.63
CA VAL A 268 -22.81 14.41 19.86
C VAL A 268 -22.49 13.45 21.00
N GLN A 269 -22.50 12.14 20.76
CA GLN A 269 -22.17 11.14 21.76
C GLN A 269 -20.74 11.30 22.30
N VAL A 270 -19.75 11.51 21.42
CA VAL A 270 -18.35 11.72 21.84
C VAL A 270 -18.21 13.00 22.66
N LYS A 271 -18.87 14.10 22.29
CA LYS A 271 -18.87 15.34 23.09
C LYS A 271 -19.45 15.12 24.49
N GLU A 272 -20.51 14.31 24.58
CA GLU A 272 -21.10 13.92 25.86
C GLU A 272 -20.14 13.06 26.70
N LEU A 273 -19.39 12.14 26.08
CA LEU A 273 -18.34 11.38 26.76
C LEU A 273 -17.22 12.30 27.28
N PHE A 274 -16.82 13.32 26.51
CA PHE A 274 -15.87 14.33 26.99
C PHE A 274 -16.43 15.15 28.16
N ARG A 275 -17.73 15.47 28.16
CA ARG A 275 -18.36 16.17 29.30
C ARG A 275 -18.29 15.32 30.57
N LYS A 276 -18.65 14.04 30.49
CA LYS A 276 -18.55 13.07 31.59
C LYS A 276 -17.11 12.89 32.09
N LEU A 277 -16.14 12.93 31.17
CA LEU A 277 -14.72 12.88 31.52
C LEU A 277 -14.25 14.07 32.39
N HIS A 278 -14.97 15.18 32.43
CA HIS A 278 -14.65 16.34 33.27
C HIS A 278 -15.48 16.41 34.57
N GLU A 279 -16.43 15.50 34.78
CA GLU A 279 -17.20 15.44 36.03
C GLU A 279 -16.27 15.12 37.21
N LYS A 280 -16.58 15.58 38.43
CA LYS A 280 -15.72 15.30 39.58
C LYS A 280 -15.86 13.83 39.97
N GLU A 281 -14.76 13.08 39.87
CA GLU A 281 -14.67 11.66 40.24
C GLU A 281 -13.42 11.44 41.10
N ALA A 282 -13.45 10.48 42.02
CA ALA A 282 -12.31 10.18 42.91
C ALA A 282 -11.17 9.39 42.22
N THR A 283 -11.34 8.99 40.96
CA THR A 283 -10.39 8.17 40.19
C THR A 283 -9.36 9.04 39.45
N MET A 284 -8.18 8.47 39.18
CA MET A 284 -7.09 9.16 38.50
C MET A 284 -7.43 9.54 37.06
N TRP A 285 -6.92 10.67 36.57
CA TRP A 285 -7.08 11.11 35.18
C TRP A 285 -6.59 10.08 34.18
N ALA A 286 -5.48 9.40 34.45
CA ALA A 286 -4.96 8.33 33.61
C ALA A 286 -5.99 7.19 33.40
N GLU A 287 -6.65 6.74 34.47
CA GLU A 287 -7.67 5.68 34.39
C GLU A 287 -8.92 6.15 33.65
N ARG A 288 -9.36 7.38 33.94
CA ARG A 288 -10.53 8.00 33.29
C ARG A 288 -10.29 8.16 31.79
N TRP A 289 -9.08 8.55 31.39
CA TRP A 289 -8.67 8.64 29.99
C TRP A 289 -8.67 7.29 29.26
N GLU A 290 -8.20 6.22 29.92
CA GLU A 290 -8.25 4.88 29.33
C GLU A 290 -9.70 4.40 29.14
N ARG A 291 -10.57 4.57 30.15
CA ARG A 291 -12.00 4.24 30.06
C ARG A 291 -12.70 5.06 28.97
N PHE A 292 -12.40 6.36 28.88
CA PHE A 292 -12.93 7.22 27.83
C PHE A 292 -12.58 6.69 26.43
N LYS A 293 -11.31 6.35 26.18
CA LYS A 293 -10.88 5.80 24.88
C LYS A 293 -11.59 4.49 24.54
N GLU A 294 -11.80 3.62 25.53
CA GLU A 294 -12.55 2.38 25.36
C GLU A 294 -14.03 2.63 25.03
N GLN A 295 -14.69 3.55 25.74
CA GLN A 295 -16.07 3.93 25.46
C GLN A 295 -16.24 4.52 24.06
N VAL A 296 -15.35 5.42 23.63
CA VAL A 296 -15.35 5.96 22.25
C VAL A 296 -15.17 4.84 21.23
N LYS A 297 -14.31 3.85 21.50
CA LYS A 297 -14.11 2.69 20.63
C LYS A 297 -15.39 1.85 20.50
N LEU A 298 -16.09 1.58 21.61
CA LEU A 298 -17.35 0.85 21.61
C LEU A 298 -18.43 1.60 20.81
N GLU A 299 -18.59 2.89 21.06
CA GLU A 299 -19.54 3.75 20.32
C GLU A 299 -19.24 3.77 18.82
N ALA A 300 -17.95 3.87 18.46
CA ALA A 300 -17.54 3.84 17.06
C ALA A 300 -17.83 2.49 16.38
N ILE A 301 -17.67 1.37 17.09
CA ILE A 301 -17.99 0.02 16.60
C ILE A 301 -19.50 -0.13 16.41
N GLU A 302 -20.28 0.26 17.41
CA GLU A 302 -21.74 0.19 17.37
C GLU A 302 -22.29 1.05 16.22
N ARG A 303 -21.92 2.33 16.17
CA ARG A 303 -22.35 3.25 15.12
C ARG A 303 -21.93 2.79 13.74
N SER A 304 -20.70 2.29 13.57
CA SER A 304 -20.25 1.70 12.30
C SER A 304 -21.08 0.48 11.88
N SER A 305 -21.46 -0.35 12.85
CA SER A 305 -22.26 -1.55 12.61
C SER A 305 -23.67 -1.20 12.17
N ILE A 306 -24.30 -0.21 12.82
CA ILE A 306 -25.62 0.34 12.44
C ILE A 306 -25.57 0.92 11.03
N LEU A 307 -24.60 1.79 10.72
CA LEU A 307 -24.46 2.39 9.39
C LEU A 307 -24.22 1.34 8.30
N ASN A 308 -23.44 0.30 8.60
CA ASN A 308 -23.20 -0.80 7.67
C ASN A 308 -24.47 -1.65 7.46
N PHE A 309 -25.23 -1.91 8.52
CA PHE A 309 -26.51 -2.61 8.44
C PHE A 309 -27.52 -1.82 7.59
N GLN A 310 -27.72 -0.53 7.88
CA GLN A 310 -28.60 0.35 7.11
C GLN A 310 -28.20 0.41 5.63
N ARG A 311 -26.90 0.51 5.34
CA ARG A 311 -26.39 0.49 3.97
C ARG A 311 -26.69 -0.82 3.25
N LYS A 312 -26.48 -1.97 3.92
CA LYS A 312 -26.79 -3.30 3.37
C LYS A 312 -28.29 -3.49 3.16
N GLN A 313 -29.12 -3.02 4.09
CA GLN A 313 -30.58 -3.06 3.95
C GLN A 313 -31.02 -2.20 2.76
N LYS A 314 -30.54 -0.96 2.63
CA LYS A 314 -30.84 -0.09 1.49
C LYS A 314 -30.45 -0.75 0.16
N GLU A 315 -29.26 -1.33 0.06
CA GLU A 315 -28.84 -2.07 -1.14
C GLU A 315 -29.73 -3.28 -1.41
N LYS A 316 -30.09 -4.06 -0.39
CA LYS A 316 -30.99 -5.21 -0.52
C LYS A 316 -32.36 -4.77 -1.01
N THR A 317 -32.94 -3.73 -0.42
CA THR A 317 -34.23 -3.15 -0.84
C THR A 317 -34.18 -2.69 -2.29
N LEU A 318 -33.15 -1.96 -2.71
CA LEU A 318 -33.01 -1.50 -4.10
C LEU A 318 -32.85 -2.67 -5.07
N ARG A 319 -32.10 -3.72 -4.71
CA ARG A 319 -31.98 -4.93 -5.54
C ARG A 319 -33.31 -5.69 -5.65
N SER A 320 -34.07 -5.79 -4.56
CA SER A 320 -35.40 -6.39 -4.55
C SER A 320 -36.40 -5.57 -5.37
N GLN A 321 -36.41 -4.24 -5.23
CA GLN A 321 -37.22 -3.34 -6.04
C GLN A 321 -36.89 -3.48 -7.53
N LEU A 322 -35.61 -3.54 -7.89
CA LEU A 322 -35.19 -3.77 -9.29
C LEU A 322 -35.71 -5.12 -9.80
N SER A 323 -35.63 -6.18 -8.99
CA SER A 323 -36.14 -7.50 -9.38
C SER A 323 -37.65 -7.49 -9.58
N ASN A 324 -38.41 -6.82 -8.71
CA ASN A 324 -39.87 -6.73 -8.80
C ASN A 324 -40.30 -5.88 -10.00
N LEU A 325 -39.68 -4.71 -10.20
CA LEU A 325 -39.96 -3.85 -11.36
C LEU A 325 -39.67 -4.57 -12.67
N LEU A 326 -38.63 -5.41 -12.73
CA LEU A 326 -38.35 -6.20 -13.94
C LEU A 326 -39.37 -7.31 -14.18
N LEU A 327 -39.96 -7.88 -13.12
CA LEU A 327 -41.08 -8.82 -13.23
C LEU A 327 -42.36 -8.12 -13.71
N GLU A 328 -42.68 -6.96 -13.16
CA GLU A 328 -43.84 -6.15 -13.57
C GLU A 328 -43.69 -5.61 -15.00
N GLU A 329 -42.51 -5.11 -15.36
CA GLU A 329 -42.17 -4.72 -16.74
C GLU A 329 -42.31 -5.91 -17.70
N SER A 330 -41.98 -7.12 -17.26
CA SER A 330 -42.18 -8.33 -18.09
C SER A 330 -43.66 -8.68 -18.26
N ALA A 331 -44.52 -8.35 -17.29
CA ALA A 331 -45.96 -8.53 -17.39
C ALA A 331 -46.64 -7.40 -18.20
N LYS A 332 -46.12 -6.18 -18.12
CA LYS A 332 -46.61 -4.97 -18.80
C LYS A 332 -45.45 -4.23 -19.48
N PRO A 333 -45.04 -4.66 -20.68
CA PRO A 333 -43.81 -4.17 -21.30
C PRO A 333 -43.88 -2.68 -21.65
N GLY A 334 -42.97 -1.89 -21.05
CA GLY A 334 -42.79 -0.46 -21.32
C GLY A 334 -43.29 0.50 -20.24
N GLU A 335 -44.07 0.04 -19.24
CA GLU A 335 -44.66 0.91 -18.20
C GLU A 335 -43.64 1.38 -17.15
N PHE A 336 -42.70 0.52 -16.72
CA PHE A 336 -41.83 0.75 -15.54
C PHE A 336 -40.41 1.18 -15.91
N ARG A 337 -40.22 1.66 -17.14
CA ARG A 337 -38.91 1.91 -17.74
C ARG A 337 -38.14 3.03 -17.02
N GLN A 338 -38.84 4.05 -16.52
CA GLN A 338 -38.22 5.17 -15.81
C GLN A 338 -37.80 4.76 -14.40
N GLU A 339 -38.65 4.01 -13.71
CA GLU A 339 -38.47 3.48 -12.36
C GLU A 339 -37.26 2.52 -12.34
N ILE A 340 -37.18 1.60 -13.31
CA ILE A 340 -36.02 0.71 -13.48
C ILE A 340 -34.74 1.53 -13.64
N ARG A 341 -34.76 2.60 -14.45
CA ARG A 341 -33.60 3.48 -14.66
C ARG A 341 -33.21 4.22 -13.37
N GLN A 342 -34.18 4.71 -12.61
CA GLN A 342 -33.95 5.41 -11.34
C GLN A 342 -33.30 4.47 -10.31
N VAL A 343 -33.83 3.25 -10.13
CA VAL A 343 -33.27 2.26 -9.20
C VAL A 343 -31.85 1.84 -9.63
N LYS A 344 -31.62 1.63 -10.93
CA LYS A 344 -30.27 1.34 -11.46
C LYS A 344 -29.28 2.48 -11.17
N ASN A 345 -29.71 3.75 -11.31
CA ASN A 345 -28.88 4.91 -10.97
C ASN A 345 -28.55 4.97 -9.47
N GLN A 346 -29.51 4.69 -8.59
CA GLN A 346 -29.29 4.68 -7.14
C GLN A 346 -28.30 3.58 -6.70
N LEU A 347 -28.41 2.38 -7.28
CA LEU A 347 -27.42 1.31 -7.09
C LEU A 347 -26.03 1.74 -7.56
N GLU A 348 -25.95 2.52 -8.65
CA GLU A 348 -24.69 3.02 -9.18
C GLU A 348 -24.01 4.07 -8.27
N VAL A 349 -24.77 4.86 -7.52
CA VAL A 349 -24.22 5.78 -6.49
C VAL A 349 -23.57 4.99 -5.34
N ILE A 350 -24.24 3.94 -4.85
CA ILE A 350 -23.71 3.05 -3.81
C ILE A 350 -22.38 2.42 -4.27
N ASP A 351 -22.32 2.05 -5.56
CA ASP A 351 -21.11 1.52 -6.18
C ASP A 351 -19.96 2.55 -6.16
N CYS A 352 -20.25 3.80 -6.52
CA CYS A 352 -19.29 4.90 -6.48
C CYS A 352 -18.71 5.16 -5.07
N GLU A 353 -19.54 5.13 -4.03
CA GLU A 353 -19.09 5.32 -2.64
C GLU A 353 -18.13 4.21 -2.19
N ARG A 354 -18.40 2.95 -2.55
CA ARG A 354 -17.49 1.83 -2.25
C ARG A 354 -16.12 2.01 -2.90
N TYR A 355 -16.10 2.47 -4.15
CA TYR A 355 -14.84 2.74 -4.85
C TYR A 355 -14.03 3.84 -4.16
N ARG A 356 -14.67 4.89 -3.64
CA ARG A 356 -13.99 5.94 -2.85
C ARG A 356 -13.30 5.36 -1.61
N GLY A 357 -14.01 4.55 -0.83
CA GLY A 357 -13.43 3.93 0.37
C GLY A 357 -12.19 3.07 0.06
N THR A 358 -12.18 2.42 -1.09
CA THR A 358 -11.03 1.63 -1.55
C THR A 358 -9.87 2.48 -2.09
N ILE A 359 -10.13 3.63 -2.71
CA ILE A 359 -9.07 4.59 -3.09
C ILE A 359 -8.26 5.04 -1.86
N VAL A 360 -8.95 5.29 -0.75
CA VAL A 360 -8.33 5.62 0.53
C VAL A 360 -7.47 4.46 1.02
N ARG A 361 -7.99 3.23 1.03
CA ARG A 361 -7.26 2.03 1.50
C ARG A 361 -6.06 1.66 0.61
N SER A 362 -6.11 1.96 -0.69
CA SER A 362 -4.98 1.78 -1.63
C SER A 362 -3.99 2.96 -1.65
N ARG A 363 -4.18 3.98 -0.79
CA ARG A 363 -3.33 5.18 -0.70
C ARG A 363 -3.17 5.94 -2.03
N SER A 364 -4.20 5.91 -2.88
CA SER A 364 -4.14 6.46 -4.24
C SER A 364 -4.93 7.77 -4.40
N GLU A 365 -5.50 8.32 -3.32
CA GLU A 365 -6.42 9.47 -3.36
C GLU A 365 -5.88 10.69 -4.13
N LYS A 366 -4.60 11.04 -3.94
CA LYS A 366 -3.93 12.15 -4.65
C LYS A 366 -3.83 11.98 -6.17
N LEU A 367 -3.86 10.75 -6.68
CA LEU A 367 -3.81 10.45 -8.12
C LEU A 367 -5.18 10.64 -8.80
N TRP A 368 -6.27 10.44 -8.04
CA TRP A 368 -7.64 10.36 -8.57
C TRP A 368 -8.48 11.59 -8.23
N HIS A 369 -7.91 12.63 -7.62
CA HIS A 369 -8.62 13.89 -7.42
C HIS A 369 -9.09 14.46 -8.76
N GLY A 370 -10.40 14.56 -8.96
CA GLY A 370 -11.04 15.01 -10.20
C GLY A 370 -11.47 13.90 -11.16
N GLU A 371 -11.07 12.64 -10.92
CA GLU A 371 -11.52 11.49 -11.72
C GLU A 371 -12.60 10.68 -10.97
N ARG A 372 -13.52 10.05 -11.71
CA ARG A 372 -14.53 9.17 -11.10
C ARG A 372 -13.84 7.94 -10.49
N PRO A 373 -14.20 7.52 -9.26
CA PRO A 373 -13.58 6.39 -8.57
C PRO A 373 -13.52 5.10 -9.42
N THR A 374 -12.35 4.45 -9.48
CA THR A 374 -12.07 3.31 -10.36
C THR A 374 -11.76 2.02 -9.58
N LYS A 375 -12.08 0.81 -10.10
CA LYS A 375 -11.66 -0.47 -9.47
C LYS A 375 -10.15 -0.71 -9.56
N ARG A 376 -9.38 0.08 -10.32
CA ARG A 376 -7.91 0.06 -10.15
C ARG A 376 -7.52 0.30 -8.70
N ALA A 377 -8.23 1.16 -7.99
CA ALA A 377 -8.05 1.31 -6.55
C ALA A 377 -8.28 0.01 -5.77
N MET A 378 -9.25 -0.84 -6.16
CA MET A 378 -9.50 -2.15 -5.54
C MET A 378 -8.43 -3.18 -5.89
N SER A 379 -7.95 -3.16 -7.14
CA SER A 379 -6.84 -4.01 -7.55
C SER A 379 -5.53 -3.59 -6.86
N ASP A 380 -5.27 -2.28 -6.77
CA ASP A 380 -4.13 -1.71 -6.08
C ASP A 380 -4.23 -1.96 -4.56
N GLU A 381 -5.43 -1.88 -3.96
CA GLU A 381 -5.69 -2.28 -2.57
C GLU A 381 -5.38 -3.76 -2.34
N LYS A 382 -5.90 -4.66 -3.19
CA LYS A 382 -5.64 -6.11 -3.11
C LYS A 382 -4.17 -6.44 -3.33
N ARG A 383 -3.51 -5.82 -4.33
CA ARG A 383 -2.08 -6.00 -4.61
C ARG A 383 -1.24 -5.49 -3.44
N TYR A 384 -1.62 -4.34 -2.87
CA TYR A 384 -0.97 -3.79 -1.69
C TYR A 384 -1.15 -4.69 -0.46
N ALA A 385 -2.31 -5.33 -0.31
CA ALA A 385 -2.56 -6.31 0.73
C ALA A 385 -1.76 -7.61 0.53
N GLN A 386 -1.70 -8.14 -0.70
CA GLN A 386 -0.93 -9.34 -1.06
C GLN A 386 0.57 -9.14 -0.87
N ARG A 387 1.11 -7.98 -1.26
CA ARG A 387 2.54 -7.63 -1.06
C ARG A 387 2.96 -7.58 0.41
N LYS A 388 2.00 -7.47 1.33
CA LYS A 388 2.26 -7.46 2.78
C LYS A 388 2.13 -8.84 3.41
N GLU A 389 1.60 -9.82 2.68
CA GLU A 389 1.52 -11.18 3.17
C GLU A 389 2.88 -11.86 2.98
N ILE A 390 3.46 -12.31 4.09
CA ILE A 390 4.72 -13.03 4.12
C ILE A 390 4.37 -14.52 4.01
N THR A 391 4.51 -15.08 2.82
CA THR A 391 4.11 -16.46 2.50
C THR A 391 5.19 -17.48 2.85
N GLU A 392 6.45 -17.08 2.79
CA GLU A 392 7.59 -17.96 3.06
C GLU A 392 8.75 -17.17 3.68
N LEU A 393 9.54 -17.85 4.51
CA LEU A 393 10.68 -17.30 5.22
C LEU A 393 11.74 -18.40 5.40
N CYS A 394 13.02 -18.04 5.33
CA CYS A 394 14.12 -18.91 5.71
C CYS A 394 14.33 -18.84 7.23
N VAL A 395 14.20 -19.97 7.92
CA VAL A 395 14.43 -20.11 9.36
C VAL A 395 15.52 -21.16 9.56
N GLY A 396 16.70 -20.73 10.01
CA GLY A 396 17.90 -21.58 10.00
C GLY A 396 18.34 -21.87 8.57
N ASN A 397 18.38 -23.16 8.20
CA ASN A 397 18.78 -23.62 6.86
C ASN A 397 17.59 -24.11 5.99
N SER A 398 16.34 -23.92 6.43
CA SER A 398 15.15 -24.39 5.71
C SER A 398 14.14 -23.28 5.46
N ILE A 399 13.41 -23.39 4.34
CA ILE A 399 12.31 -22.49 3.98
C ILE A 399 11.02 -23.04 4.58
N THR A 400 10.31 -22.24 5.37
CA THR A 400 9.02 -22.59 5.93
C THR A 400 7.90 -21.75 5.34
N ARG A 401 6.72 -22.37 5.19
CA ARG A 401 5.45 -21.74 4.82
C ARG A 401 4.43 -21.77 5.96
N ASP A 402 4.82 -22.32 7.12
CA ASP A 402 3.95 -22.35 8.29
C ASP A 402 3.83 -20.96 8.92
N LYS A 403 2.59 -20.50 9.11
CA LYS A 403 2.30 -19.14 9.60
C LYS A 403 2.81 -18.91 11.01
N LYS A 404 2.77 -19.93 11.88
CA LYS A 404 3.24 -19.82 13.27
C LYS A 404 4.76 -19.77 13.34
N ALA A 405 5.45 -20.60 12.54
CA ALA A 405 6.91 -20.57 12.42
C ALA A 405 7.42 -19.21 11.90
N ILE A 406 6.76 -18.65 10.87
CA ILE A 406 7.09 -17.31 10.34
C ILE A 406 6.92 -16.24 11.44
N GLU A 407 5.80 -16.24 12.15
CA GLU A 407 5.57 -15.31 13.26
C GLU A 407 6.63 -15.45 14.37
N GLY A 408 6.95 -16.69 14.75
CA GLY A 408 7.96 -17.00 15.77
C GLY A 408 9.34 -16.47 15.43
N ALA A 409 9.79 -16.64 14.18
CA ALA A 409 11.10 -16.17 13.71
C ALA A 409 11.23 -14.64 13.82
N PHE A 410 10.17 -13.89 13.51
CA PHE A 410 10.18 -12.44 13.71
C PHE A 410 10.20 -12.06 15.19
N VAL A 411 9.40 -12.72 16.03
CA VAL A 411 9.37 -12.44 17.48
C VAL A 411 10.73 -12.67 18.11
N GLU A 412 11.40 -13.78 17.78
CA GLU A 412 12.72 -14.11 18.30
C GLU A 412 13.77 -13.06 17.87
N PHE A 413 13.81 -12.74 16.58
CA PHE A 413 14.75 -11.75 16.04
C PHE A 413 14.60 -10.37 16.71
N TYR A 414 13.37 -9.86 16.83
CA TYR A 414 13.12 -8.53 17.41
C TYR A 414 13.25 -8.53 18.94
N ARG A 415 12.93 -9.64 19.62
CA ARG A 415 13.21 -9.79 21.05
C ARG A 415 14.72 -9.73 21.34
N ALA A 416 15.54 -10.37 20.51
CA ALA A 416 16.99 -10.27 20.63
C ALA A 416 17.50 -8.86 20.31
N LEU A 417 16.94 -8.20 19.30
CA LEU A 417 17.34 -6.86 18.88
C LEU A 417 17.02 -5.78 19.92
N LEU A 418 15.82 -5.80 20.51
CA LEU A 418 15.31 -4.76 21.42
C LEU A 418 15.62 -5.04 22.90
N LYS A 419 16.37 -6.10 23.18
CA LYS A 419 16.86 -6.42 24.53
C LYS A 419 17.85 -5.34 24.98
N LYS A 420 17.97 -5.15 26.30
CA LYS A 420 18.90 -4.19 26.89
C LYS A 420 20.30 -4.37 26.30
N SER A 421 20.80 -3.31 25.67
CA SER A 421 22.17 -3.24 25.16
C SER A 421 23.07 -2.80 26.32
N VAL A 422 24.04 -3.63 26.69
CA VAL A 422 24.99 -3.34 27.77
C VAL A 422 26.33 -2.96 27.14
N PRO A 423 26.91 -1.80 27.48
CA PRO A 423 28.26 -1.44 27.06
C PRO A 423 29.28 -2.54 27.43
N GLU A 424 30.26 -2.76 26.57
CA GLU A 424 31.38 -3.68 26.82
C GLU A 424 32.43 -3.06 27.75
N GLU A 425 32.54 -1.73 27.74
CA GLU A 425 33.51 -0.96 28.52
C GLU A 425 32.82 0.25 29.19
N ASP A 426 33.28 0.60 30.40
CA ASP A 426 32.86 1.81 31.12
C ASP A 426 33.68 3.05 30.68
N GLY A 427 33.35 4.23 31.25
CA GLY A 427 34.11 5.47 31.04
C GLY A 427 33.62 6.34 29.88
N PHE A 428 32.38 6.13 29.42
CA PHE A 428 31.73 6.95 28.40
C PHE A 428 31.74 8.44 28.78
N GLU A 429 31.48 8.74 30.04
CA GLU A 429 31.37 10.10 30.57
C GLU A 429 32.70 10.86 30.43
N LYS A 430 33.80 10.22 30.82
CA LYS A 430 35.14 10.83 30.80
C LYS A 430 35.61 11.08 29.37
N GLU A 431 35.40 10.12 28.48
CA GLU A 431 35.95 10.16 27.12
C GLU A 431 35.09 10.98 26.14
N PHE A 432 33.76 10.93 26.26
CA PHE A 432 32.85 11.49 25.27
C PHE A 432 32.00 12.66 25.79
N LEU A 433 31.51 12.61 27.04
CA LEU A 433 30.63 13.69 27.55
C LEU A 433 31.37 14.98 27.84
N SER A 434 32.66 14.93 28.18
CA SER A 434 33.46 16.12 28.51
C SER A 434 33.52 17.18 27.38
N LEU A 435 33.22 16.79 26.14
CA LEU A 435 33.18 17.67 24.98
C LEU A 435 31.78 18.23 24.69
N MET A 436 30.73 17.70 25.32
CA MET A 436 29.36 18.13 25.09
C MET A 436 29.10 19.49 25.73
N PRO A 437 28.42 20.41 25.03
CA PRO A 437 28.00 21.67 25.63
C PRO A 437 26.90 21.43 26.66
N ARG A 438 26.85 22.28 27.70
CA ARG A 438 25.74 22.35 28.66
C ARG A 438 24.90 23.59 28.37
N LEU A 439 23.57 23.46 28.46
CA LEU A 439 22.69 24.61 28.30
C LEU A 439 22.90 25.61 29.43
N GLU A 440 22.91 26.89 29.04
CA GLU A 440 22.91 28.01 29.98
C GLU A 440 21.59 28.06 30.76
N GLU A 441 21.68 28.57 31.99
CA GLU A 441 20.57 28.55 32.95
C GLU A 441 19.32 29.25 32.43
N HIS A 442 19.47 30.45 31.85
CA HIS A 442 18.36 31.22 31.28
C HIS A 442 17.67 30.51 30.08
N VAL A 443 18.39 29.62 29.38
CA VAL A 443 17.82 28.79 28.30
C VAL A 443 17.03 27.64 28.90
N ARG A 444 17.58 27.00 29.94
CA ARG A 444 16.96 25.90 30.67
C ARG A 444 15.67 26.31 31.36
N GLU A 445 15.64 27.46 32.02
CA GLU A 445 14.46 27.97 32.76
C GLU A 445 13.20 28.00 31.88
N ARG A 446 13.34 28.38 30.60
CA ARG A 446 12.22 28.39 29.62
C ARG A 446 11.68 26.99 29.29
N LEU A 447 12.43 25.93 29.55
CA LEU A 447 12.03 24.55 29.32
C LEU A 447 11.31 23.94 30.53
N GLU A 448 11.45 24.55 31.72
CA GLU A 448 10.86 24.08 32.98
C GLU A 448 9.38 24.45 33.13
N GLU A 449 8.85 25.30 32.25
CA GLU A 449 7.42 25.63 32.25
C GLU A 449 6.55 24.36 32.08
N PRO A 450 5.44 24.19 32.81
CA PRO A 450 4.52 23.08 32.60
C PRO A 450 4.00 23.00 31.16
N ILE A 451 3.62 21.81 30.70
CA ILE A 451 3.04 21.63 29.36
C ILE A 451 1.69 22.32 29.29
N SER A 452 1.53 23.26 28.36
CA SER A 452 0.30 24.04 28.21
C SER A 452 -0.72 23.40 27.26
N VAL A 453 -2.00 23.73 27.44
CA VAL A 453 -3.09 23.37 26.51
C VAL A 453 -2.81 23.89 25.09
N ARG A 454 -2.15 25.06 24.97
CA ARG A 454 -1.77 25.65 23.69
C ARG A 454 -0.79 24.75 22.91
N GLU A 455 0.24 24.23 23.58
CA GLU A 455 1.19 23.31 22.95
C GLU A 455 0.51 22.03 22.46
N LEU A 456 -0.40 21.48 23.25
CA LEU A 456 -1.19 20.30 22.88
C LEU A 456 -2.11 20.58 21.67
N THR A 457 -2.76 21.75 21.66
CA THR A 457 -3.61 22.19 20.55
C THR A 457 -2.82 22.29 19.24
N VAL A 458 -1.63 22.91 19.28
CA VAL A 458 -0.73 23.01 18.13
C VAL A 458 -0.24 21.62 17.69
N ALA A 459 0.13 20.75 18.62
CA ALA A 459 0.56 19.39 18.30
C ALA A 459 -0.55 18.54 17.64
N ILE A 460 -1.81 18.70 18.06
CA ILE A 460 -2.97 18.07 17.41
C ILE A 460 -3.16 18.61 15.99
N GLU A 461 -3.05 19.92 15.80
CA GLU A 461 -3.25 20.57 14.50
C GLU A 461 -2.19 20.15 13.47
N GLU A 462 -0.93 20.10 13.88
CA GLU A 462 0.19 19.65 13.04
C GLU A 462 0.21 18.13 12.81
N SER A 463 -0.60 17.35 13.54
CA SER A 463 -0.60 15.89 13.39
C SER A 463 -1.02 15.46 11.98
N SER A 464 -0.21 14.61 11.35
CA SER A 464 -0.49 14.16 9.99
C SER A 464 -1.74 13.26 9.91
N ALA A 465 -2.73 13.70 9.13
CA ALA A 465 -3.94 12.94 8.88
C ALA A 465 -3.67 11.70 8.00
N SER A 466 -4.61 10.75 8.02
CA SER A 466 -4.62 9.54 7.21
C SER A 466 -3.43 8.60 7.46
N LYS A 467 -2.85 8.68 8.66
CA LYS A 467 -1.86 7.73 9.17
C LYS A 467 -2.54 6.67 10.02
N THR A 468 -1.96 5.47 10.01
CA THR A 468 -2.45 4.37 10.84
C THR A 468 -2.22 4.68 12.33
N PRO A 469 -3.24 4.56 13.19
CA PRO A 469 -3.08 4.71 14.63
C PRO A 469 -2.34 3.51 15.27
N GLY A 470 -1.98 3.67 16.54
CA GLY A 470 -1.48 2.59 17.40
C GLY A 470 -2.59 1.69 17.95
N PRO A 471 -2.30 0.85 18.96
CA PRO A 471 -3.22 -0.14 19.54
C PRO A 471 -4.58 0.37 20.05
N ASN A 472 -4.70 1.66 20.39
CA ASN A 472 -5.95 2.28 20.85
C ASN A 472 -6.89 2.65 19.69
N ASP A 473 -6.42 2.53 18.44
CA ASP A 473 -7.21 2.60 17.21
C ASP A 473 -7.92 3.94 16.91
N LEU A 474 -7.73 4.97 17.74
CA LEU A 474 -8.16 6.36 17.49
C LEU A 474 -7.16 7.09 16.59
N SER A 475 -7.65 7.65 15.48
CA SER A 475 -6.82 8.29 14.45
C SER A 475 -6.61 9.78 14.70
N ALA A 476 -5.65 10.41 13.99
CA ALA A 476 -5.42 11.85 14.10
C ALA A 476 -6.65 12.69 13.71
N GLU A 477 -7.51 12.19 12.83
CA GLU A 477 -8.78 12.82 12.46
C GLU A 477 -9.73 12.95 13.66
N PHE A 478 -9.72 11.98 14.59
CA PHE A 478 -10.49 12.07 15.82
C PHE A 478 -10.04 13.27 16.66
N TYR A 479 -8.76 13.33 17.00
CA TYR A 479 -8.20 14.42 17.82
C TYR A 479 -8.37 15.78 17.15
N LYS A 480 -8.29 15.85 15.81
CA LYS A 480 -8.55 17.09 15.08
C LYS A 480 -10.02 17.53 15.12
N ALA A 481 -10.96 16.59 15.08
CA ALA A 481 -12.39 16.88 15.15
C ALA A 481 -12.81 17.40 16.54
N PHE A 482 -12.20 16.86 17.60
CA PHE A 482 -12.46 17.23 19.01
C PHE A 482 -11.27 17.97 19.62
N LYS A 483 -10.62 18.86 18.85
CA LYS A 483 -9.31 19.45 19.18
C LYS A 483 -9.27 20.11 20.56
N ARG A 484 -10.29 20.92 20.87
CA ARG A 484 -10.35 21.67 22.13
C ARG A 484 -10.53 20.72 23.30
N GLU A 485 -11.57 19.88 23.23
CA GLU A 485 -11.92 18.93 24.27
C GLU A 485 -10.79 17.93 24.55
N ALA A 486 -10.12 17.46 23.49
CA ALA A 486 -8.99 16.55 23.61
C ALA A 486 -7.74 17.22 24.19
N ALA A 487 -7.46 18.48 23.84
CA ALA A 487 -6.30 19.21 24.37
C ALA A 487 -6.46 19.50 25.88
N GLU A 488 -7.65 19.89 26.32
CA GLU A 488 -7.98 20.12 27.73
C GLU A 488 -7.85 18.82 28.54
N ALA A 489 -8.47 17.73 28.08
CA ALA A 489 -8.37 16.44 28.76
C ALA A 489 -6.93 15.90 28.83
N LEU A 490 -6.17 16.01 27.73
CA LEU A 490 -4.76 15.59 27.71
C LEU A 490 -3.87 16.43 28.63
N HIS A 491 -4.20 17.71 28.84
CA HIS A 491 -3.45 18.56 29.76
C HIS A 491 -3.57 18.07 31.20
N GLU A 492 -4.78 17.73 31.64
CA GLU A 492 -5.02 17.16 32.97
C GLU A 492 -4.30 15.81 33.15
N VAL A 493 -4.41 14.93 32.16
CA VAL A 493 -3.73 13.62 32.14
C VAL A 493 -2.22 13.76 32.25
N LEU A 494 -1.62 14.69 31.49
CA LEU A 494 -0.17 14.91 31.53
C LEU A 494 0.26 15.58 32.83
N THR A 495 -0.52 16.51 33.36
CA THR A 495 -0.23 17.15 34.65
C THR A 495 -0.17 16.12 35.77
N GLU A 496 -1.16 15.22 35.85
CA GLU A 496 -1.15 14.08 36.78
C GLU A 496 0.06 13.16 36.50
N ALA A 497 0.37 12.88 35.23
CA ALA A 497 1.49 12.02 34.87
C ALA A 497 2.83 12.56 35.38
N TYR A 498 3.08 13.87 35.28
CA TYR A 498 4.29 14.48 35.84
C TYR A 498 4.31 14.47 37.37
N GLN A 499 3.16 14.66 38.04
CA GLN A 499 3.08 14.55 39.51
C GLN A 499 3.39 13.14 40.01
N LYS A 500 2.96 12.11 39.27
CA LYS A 500 3.14 10.70 39.62
C LYS A 500 4.37 10.05 38.98
N ASN A 501 5.08 10.77 38.10
CA ASN A 501 6.16 10.24 37.26
C ASN A 501 5.75 9.00 36.46
N MET A 502 4.51 8.96 35.96
CA MET A 502 3.96 7.80 35.26
C MET A 502 2.94 8.20 34.18
N LEU A 503 3.16 7.75 32.94
CA LEU A 503 2.19 7.95 31.85
C LEU A 503 1.05 6.93 31.91
N PRO A 504 -0.11 7.21 31.26
CA PRO A 504 -1.18 6.24 31.14
C PRO A 504 -0.70 4.90 30.54
N PRO A 505 -1.20 3.74 31.02
CA PRO A 505 -0.68 2.43 30.63
C PRO A 505 -0.68 2.12 29.13
N SER A 506 -1.58 2.71 28.35
CA SER A 506 -1.56 2.49 26.89
C SER A 506 -0.43 3.24 26.17
N SER A 507 0.23 4.20 26.82
CA SER A 507 1.36 4.97 26.25
C SER A 507 2.63 4.12 26.06
N SER A 508 2.78 3.07 26.87
CA SER A 508 3.91 2.14 26.79
C SER A 508 3.72 1.05 25.72
N LYS A 509 2.51 0.90 25.17
CA LYS A 509 2.15 -0.14 24.20
C LYS A 509 2.26 0.34 22.76
N SER A 510 2.77 -0.51 21.87
CA SER A 510 2.85 -0.23 20.44
C SER A 510 2.74 -1.48 19.58
N HIS A 511 2.49 -1.30 18.28
CA HIS A 511 2.54 -2.39 17.30
C HIS A 511 3.66 -2.16 16.28
N ILE A 512 4.44 -3.17 15.94
CA ILE A 512 5.40 -3.12 14.82
C ILE A 512 4.72 -3.68 13.57
N VAL A 513 4.72 -2.87 12.51
CA VAL A 513 4.39 -3.33 11.16
C VAL A 513 5.66 -3.47 10.35
N LEU A 514 5.78 -4.58 9.62
CA LEU A 514 6.93 -4.90 8.79
C LEU A 514 6.72 -4.37 7.37
N ILE A 515 7.70 -3.62 6.86
CA ILE A 515 7.71 -3.12 5.47
C ILE A 515 8.90 -3.74 4.72
N PRO A 516 8.68 -4.42 3.59
CA PRO A 516 9.76 -4.93 2.74
C PRO A 516 10.79 -3.85 2.35
N LYS A 517 12.09 -4.13 2.49
CA LYS A 517 13.18 -3.23 2.04
C LYS A 517 13.43 -3.31 0.53
N SER A 518 12.99 -4.40 -0.12
CA SER A 518 13.12 -4.65 -1.56
C SER A 518 11.91 -5.42 -2.10
N ASP A 519 11.75 -5.41 -3.42
CA ASP A 519 10.75 -6.24 -4.12
C ASP A 519 11.31 -7.61 -4.58
N ASP A 520 12.60 -7.87 -4.31
CA ASP A 520 13.30 -9.12 -4.67
C ASP A 520 12.87 -10.29 -3.75
N PRO A 521 12.22 -11.34 -4.28
CA PRO A 521 11.73 -12.46 -3.49
C PRO A 521 12.83 -13.19 -2.71
N VAL A 522 14.03 -13.32 -3.27
CA VAL A 522 15.14 -14.06 -2.64
C VAL A 522 15.63 -13.31 -1.40
N LYS A 523 15.74 -11.98 -1.49
CA LYS A 523 16.12 -11.15 -0.33
C LYS A 523 15.05 -11.19 0.76
N LEU A 524 13.77 -11.31 0.40
CA LEU A 524 12.65 -11.31 1.34
C LEU A 524 12.51 -12.60 2.16
N LEU A 525 13.33 -13.62 1.89
CA LEU A 525 13.44 -14.82 2.72
C LEU A 525 14.10 -14.55 4.08
N SER A 526 14.77 -13.42 4.27
CA SER A 526 15.41 -13.05 5.55
C SER A 526 14.56 -12.07 6.36
N VAL A 527 14.46 -12.30 7.68
CA VAL A 527 13.82 -11.36 8.63
C VAL A 527 14.45 -9.96 8.62
N SER A 528 15.75 -9.88 8.33
CA SER A 528 16.52 -8.63 8.28
C SER A 528 16.15 -7.74 7.08
N SER A 529 15.48 -8.30 6.08
CA SER A 529 15.02 -7.60 4.87
C SER A 529 13.72 -6.82 5.07
N TYR A 530 13.17 -6.81 6.28
CA TYR A 530 11.99 -6.04 6.64
C TYR A 530 12.37 -4.88 7.56
N ARG A 531 11.82 -3.69 7.28
CA ARG A 531 11.96 -2.51 8.13
C ARG A 531 10.82 -2.50 9.16
N PRO A 532 11.11 -2.44 10.46
CA PRO A 532 10.07 -2.26 11.48
C PRO A 532 9.56 -0.83 11.45
N ILE A 533 8.25 -0.63 11.62
CA ILE A 533 7.67 0.68 11.87
C ILE A 533 6.79 0.57 13.11
N SER A 534 7.12 1.35 14.14
CA SER A 534 6.36 1.39 15.39
C SER A 534 5.10 2.25 15.23
N LEU A 535 3.94 1.62 15.39
CA LEU A 535 2.65 2.27 15.49
C LEU A 535 2.34 2.54 16.96
N THR A 536 2.72 3.73 17.42
CA THR A 536 2.34 4.25 18.74
C THR A 536 0.97 4.93 18.69
N ASN A 537 0.31 5.01 19.85
CA ASN A 537 -0.97 5.69 20.02
C ASN A 537 -0.86 7.19 19.71
N VAL A 538 -1.96 7.78 19.24
CA VAL A 538 -1.95 9.17 18.73
C VAL A 538 -1.84 10.18 19.87
N ASP A 539 -2.48 9.95 21.02
CA ASP A 539 -2.27 10.69 22.27
C ASP A 539 -0.79 10.71 22.67
N TYR A 540 -0.12 9.56 22.66
CA TYR A 540 1.34 9.48 22.88
C TYR A 540 2.12 10.29 21.84
N LYS A 541 1.73 10.25 20.56
CA LYS A 541 2.40 11.04 19.50
C LYS A 541 2.23 12.54 19.69
N ILE A 542 1.06 12.99 20.15
CA ILE A 542 0.79 14.39 20.50
C ILE A 542 1.75 14.82 21.61
N TYR A 543 1.84 14.03 22.67
CA TYR A 543 2.77 14.28 23.76
C TYR A 543 4.25 14.33 23.30
N MET A 544 4.71 13.34 22.52
CA MET A 544 6.07 13.34 21.95
C MET A 544 6.33 14.51 21.01
N LYS A 545 5.30 14.99 20.30
CA LYS A 545 5.40 16.16 19.43
C LYS A 545 5.59 17.44 20.24
N VAL A 546 4.93 17.59 21.38
CA VAL A 546 5.18 18.71 22.32
C VAL A 546 6.64 18.72 22.77
N LEU A 547 7.15 17.60 23.28
CA LEU A 547 8.55 17.50 23.71
C LEU A 547 9.52 17.75 22.55
N ALA A 548 9.21 17.27 21.34
CA ALA A 548 10.03 17.51 20.15
C ALA A 548 10.07 18.99 19.77
N CYS A 549 8.94 19.71 19.86
CA CYS A 549 8.90 21.14 19.60
C CYS A 549 9.75 21.92 20.61
N ARG A 550 9.68 21.58 21.91
CA ARG A 550 10.54 22.18 22.94
C ARG A 550 12.02 21.91 22.68
N LEU A 551 12.38 20.65 22.40
CA LEU A 551 13.76 20.27 22.10
C LEU A 551 14.29 20.96 20.83
N GLN A 552 13.44 21.20 19.82
CA GLN A 552 13.86 21.94 18.63
C GLN A 552 14.22 23.40 18.88
N ASN A 553 13.69 24.02 19.93
CA ASN A 553 14.05 25.40 20.25
C ASN A 553 15.47 25.52 20.81
N ILE A 554 16.05 24.39 21.28
CA ILE A 554 17.37 24.38 21.91
C ILE A 554 18.39 23.46 21.23
N ILE A 555 17.98 22.64 20.26
CA ILE A 555 18.83 21.61 19.67
C ILE A 555 20.14 22.17 19.08
N THR A 556 20.13 23.41 18.58
CA THR A 556 21.30 24.03 17.93
C THR A 556 22.37 24.48 18.93
N TYR A 557 22.06 24.60 20.22
CA TYR A 557 23.06 24.80 21.27
C TYR A 557 23.77 23.50 21.62
N LEU A 558 23.12 22.36 21.37
CA LEU A 558 23.61 21.03 21.73
C LEU A 558 24.33 20.32 20.59
N VAL A 559 23.82 20.50 19.37
CA VAL A 559 24.25 19.76 18.18
C VAL A 559 24.83 20.71 17.15
N GLY A 560 26.11 20.53 16.83
CA GLY A 560 26.86 21.38 15.89
C GLY A 560 26.35 21.30 14.45
N PRO A 561 26.76 22.22 13.55
CA PRO A 561 26.23 22.34 12.18
C PRO A 561 26.53 21.13 11.27
N HIS A 562 27.44 20.25 11.67
CA HIS A 562 27.81 19.05 10.93
C HIS A 562 26.69 18.02 10.84
N GLN A 563 25.75 17.99 11.81
CA GLN A 563 24.56 17.14 11.78
C GLN A 563 23.38 17.90 11.19
N THR A 564 22.82 17.44 10.07
CA THR A 564 21.73 18.17 9.39
C THR A 564 20.38 17.45 9.42
N CYS A 565 20.31 16.20 9.87
CA CYS A 565 19.04 15.46 9.90
C CYS A 565 18.15 15.87 11.08
N GLY A 566 16.86 16.09 10.81
CA GLY A 566 15.85 16.33 11.84
C GLY A 566 15.91 17.71 12.51
N ILE A 567 16.91 18.55 12.23
CA ILE A 567 17.10 19.86 12.85
C ILE A 567 16.45 20.95 11.99
N LYS A 568 15.57 21.76 12.60
CA LYS A 568 14.83 22.82 11.91
C LYS A 568 15.82 23.84 11.32
N GLY A 569 15.64 24.16 10.04
CA GLY A 569 16.51 25.09 9.31
C GLY A 569 17.76 24.46 8.68
N ARG A 570 18.05 23.18 8.95
CA ARG A 570 19.14 22.45 8.28
C ARG A 570 18.61 21.62 7.12
N SER A 571 19.45 21.39 6.11
CA SER A 571 19.11 20.66 4.89
C SER A 571 20.12 19.57 4.60
N ILE A 572 19.63 18.42 4.14
CA ILE A 572 20.45 17.32 3.59
C ILE A 572 21.36 17.82 2.45
N CYS A 573 20.89 18.80 1.67
CA CYS A 573 21.63 19.38 0.55
C CYS A 573 22.91 20.06 1.02
N THR A 574 22.93 20.64 2.23
CA THR A 574 24.11 21.30 2.80
C THR A 574 25.28 20.32 2.90
N ASN A 575 25.07 19.11 3.42
CA ASN A 575 26.12 18.09 3.51
C ASN A 575 26.66 17.74 2.12
N ILE A 576 25.79 17.61 1.13
CA ILE A 576 26.18 17.23 -0.23
C ILE A 576 26.97 18.36 -0.89
N HIS A 577 26.56 19.61 -0.73
CA HIS A 577 27.30 20.76 -1.23
C HIS A 577 28.67 20.88 -0.59
N VAL A 578 28.77 20.74 0.74
CA VAL A 578 30.07 20.75 1.44
C VAL A 578 30.97 19.63 0.92
N ALA A 579 30.46 18.39 0.84
CA ALA A 579 31.23 17.27 0.31
C ALA A 579 31.73 17.53 -1.11
N ARG A 580 30.90 18.12 -1.99
CA ARG A 580 31.30 18.47 -3.36
C ARG A 580 32.33 19.58 -3.40
N SER A 581 32.14 20.66 -2.64
CA SER A 581 33.09 21.77 -2.58
C SER A 581 34.47 21.29 -2.09
N ILE A 582 34.52 20.33 -1.17
CA ILE A 582 35.77 19.68 -0.76
C ILE A 582 36.48 19.04 -1.97
N LEU A 583 35.76 18.24 -2.78
CA LEU A 583 36.35 17.59 -3.96
C LEU A 583 36.81 18.61 -5.02
N GLU A 584 35.99 19.64 -5.26
CA GLU A 584 36.29 20.75 -6.17
C GLU A 584 37.57 21.49 -5.75
N CYS A 585 37.70 21.80 -4.46
CA CYS A 585 38.89 22.45 -3.93
C CYS A 585 40.12 21.53 -3.99
N CYS A 586 40.01 20.24 -3.64
CA CYS A 586 41.13 19.31 -3.77
C CYS A 586 41.68 19.29 -5.20
N ASP A 587 40.81 19.24 -6.21
CA ASP A 587 41.29 19.25 -7.59
C ASP A 587 41.84 20.61 -8.02
N ALA A 588 41.26 21.72 -7.53
CA ALA A 588 41.73 23.07 -7.87
C ALA A 588 43.10 23.39 -7.26
N PHE A 589 43.38 22.90 -6.06
CA PHE A 589 44.61 23.15 -5.31
C PHE A 589 45.61 21.99 -5.38
N ALA A 590 45.35 20.96 -6.18
CA ALA A 590 46.14 19.71 -6.26
C ALA A 590 46.36 19.05 -4.88
N ASP A 591 45.38 19.17 -3.99
CA ASP A 591 45.38 18.58 -2.66
C ASP A 591 44.71 17.19 -2.68
N ARG A 592 44.57 16.57 -1.50
CA ARG A 592 44.00 15.24 -1.33
C ARG A 592 43.05 15.16 -0.15
N VAL A 593 42.07 14.26 -0.27
CA VAL A 593 41.17 13.92 0.84
C VAL A 593 40.72 12.47 0.72
N ALA A 594 40.49 11.84 1.85
CA ALA A 594 39.86 10.55 1.99
C ALA A 594 38.50 10.75 2.65
N MET A 595 37.45 10.20 2.06
CA MET A 595 36.10 10.23 2.63
C MET A 595 35.73 8.81 3.11
N LEU A 596 35.51 8.65 4.41
CA LEU A 596 35.05 7.42 5.02
C LEU A 596 33.57 7.56 5.40
N GLN A 597 32.71 6.76 4.78
CA GLN A 597 31.30 6.64 5.13
C GLN A 597 31.12 5.49 6.11
N LEU A 598 30.65 5.80 7.31
CA LEU A 598 30.35 4.83 8.37
C LEU A 598 28.88 4.39 8.29
N ASP A 599 28.62 3.09 8.37
CA ASP A 599 27.28 2.50 8.44
C ASP A 599 27.05 1.95 9.86
N LEU A 600 26.15 2.59 10.62
CA LEU A 600 25.76 2.13 11.95
C LEU A 600 24.72 1.00 11.86
N GLU A 601 24.99 -0.13 12.48
CA GLU A 601 24.12 -1.30 12.40
C GLU A 601 22.86 -1.10 13.25
N LYS A 602 21.71 -0.90 12.59
CA LYS A 602 20.39 -0.72 13.24
C LYS A 602 20.42 0.42 14.28
N ALA A 603 20.98 1.55 13.87
CA ALA A 603 21.36 2.65 14.77
C ALA A 603 20.25 3.10 15.74
N PHE A 604 19.01 3.25 15.26
CA PHE A 604 17.87 3.64 16.09
C PHE A 604 17.49 2.57 17.11
N ASP A 605 17.58 1.29 16.75
CA ASP A 605 17.17 0.16 17.59
C ASP A 605 18.17 -0.13 18.71
N LYS A 606 19.46 0.20 18.52
CA LYS A 606 20.55 -0.06 19.48
C LYS A 606 20.83 1.08 20.46
N VAL A 607 20.03 2.15 20.46
CA VAL A 607 20.20 3.24 21.43
C VAL A 607 19.93 2.74 22.85
N ALA A 608 20.97 2.76 23.68
CA ALA A 608 20.88 2.40 25.09
C ALA A 608 20.25 3.56 25.89
N HIS A 609 19.15 3.29 26.60
CA HIS A 609 18.37 4.33 27.29
C HIS A 609 19.14 4.98 28.44
N ASP A 610 19.94 4.20 29.17
CA ASP A 610 20.79 4.69 30.26
C ASP A 610 21.83 5.69 29.76
N ILE A 611 22.53 5.38 28.66
CA ILE A 611 23.47 6.31 28.02
C ILE A 611 22.75 7.56 27.53
N LEU A 612 21.59 7.42 26.88
CA LEU A 612 20.79 8.56 26.43
C LEU A 612 20.40 9.47 27.61
N PHE A 613 19.95 8.92 28.73
CA PHE A 613 19.58 9.70 29.90
C PHE A 613 20.78 10.41 30.52
N ARG A 614 21.95 9.75 30.59
CA ARG A 614 23.19 10.38 31.05
C ARG A 614 23.61 11.57 30.16
N ILE A 615 23.47 11.45 28.84
CA ILE A 615 23.73 12.57 27.91
C ILE A 615 22.77 13.72 28.20
N LEU A 616 21.46 13.46 28.31
CA LEU A 616 20.44 14.48 28.57
C LEU A 616 20.63 15.18 29.93
N GLU A 617 21.01 14.42 30.96
CA GLU A 617 21.38 14.96 32.27
C GLU A 617 22.63 15.85 32.18
N HIS A 618 23.67 15.39 31.49
CA HIS A 618 24.91 16.13 31.32
C HIS A 618 24.67 17.49 30.63
N VAL A 619 23.97 17.48 29.50
CA VAL A 619 23.71 18.70 28.71
C VAL A 619 22.69 19.65 29.35
N ASN A 620 22.11 19.27 30.48
CA ASN A 620 21.22 20.10 31.30
C ASN A 620 19.90 20.53 30.59
N VAL A 621 19.21 19.58 29.93
CA VAL A 621 17.94 19.86 29.18
C VAL A 621 16.75 20.29 30.03
N GLY A 622 16.89 20.31 31.35
CA GLY A 622 15.81 20.60 32.30
C GLY A 622 14.96 19.38 32.67
N SER A 623 14.23 19.50 33.77
CA SER A 623 13.51 18.41 34.42
C SER A 623 12.31 17.94 33.59
N VAL A 624 11.57 18.86 32.98
CA VAL A 624 10.38 18.55 32.18
C VAL A 624 10.74 17.63 31.01
N LEU A 625 11.77 17.98 30.22
CA LEU A 625 12.21 17.13 29.11
C LEU A 625 12.80 15.81 29.60
N LEU A 626 13.69 15.84 30.61
CA LEU A 626 14.35 14.64 31.11
C LEU A 626 13.37 13.61 31.66
N TYR A 627 12.51 14.01 32.60
CA TYR A 627 11.51 13.12 33.18
C TYR A 627 10.44 12.75 32.16
N GLY A 628 10.05 13.69 31.30
CA GLY A 628 9.10 13.43 30.22
C GLY A 628 9.56 12.31 29.28
N ILE A 629 10.85 12.29 28.95
CA ILE A 629 11.49 11.25 28.14
C ILE A 629 11.64 9.96 28.95
N LYS A 630 12.10 10.00 30.21
CA LYS A 630 12.22 8.80 31.07
C LYS A 630 10.88 8.07 31.20
N MET A 631 9.79 8.80 31.46
CA MET A 631 8.44 8.22 31.50
C MET A 631 8.02 7.59 30.18
N ALA A 632 8.37 8.21 29.03
CA ALA A 632 8.01 7.71 27.71
C ALA A 632 8.70 6.39 27.33
N TYR A 633 9.87 6.12 27.91
CA TYR A 633 10.65 4.89 27.70
C TYR A 633 10.52 3.87 28.84
N ALA A 634 9.77 4.18 29.90
CA ALA A 634 9.51 3.25 31.00
C ALA A 634 8.59 2.09 30.57
N ASP A 635 8.98 0.85 30.93
CA ASP A 635 8.25 -0.41 30.70
C ASP A 635 7.55 -0.54 29.34
N CYS A 636 8.28 -0.18 28.28
CA CYS A 636 7.74 -0.16 26.93
C CYS A 636 7.59 -1.57 26.38
N THR A 637 6.44 -1.85 25.75
CA THR A 637 6.17 -3.13 25.10
C THR A 637 5.68 -2.93 23.67
N THR A 638 6.02 -3.89 22.81
CA THR A 638 5.58 -3.91 21.42
C THR A 638 5.16 -5.31 20.99
N SER A 639 4.17 -5.40 20.11
CA SER A 639 3.78 -6.64 19.45
C SER A 639 3.94 -6.52 17.93
N ILE A 640 4.33 -7.60 17.27
CA ILE A 640 4.57 -7.60 15.82
C ILE A 640 3.29 -8.03 15.13
N ILE A 641 2.89 -7.28 14.10
CA ILE A 641 1.78 -7.65 13.23
C ILE A 641 2.33 -8.44 12.04
N VAL A 642 2.11 -9.76 12.04
CA VAL A 642 2.51 -10.66 10.95
C VAL A 642 1.24 -11.25 10.34
N ASN A 643 1.03 -11.07 9.03
CA ASN A 643 -0.10 -11.67 8.31
C ASN A 643 -1.48 -11.45 8.96
N ARG A 644 -1.70 -10.27 9.56
CA ARG A 644 -2.94 -9.87 10.30
C ARG A 644 -3.16 -10.57 11.65
N SER A 645 -2.15 -11.26 12.14
CA SER A 645 -2.07 -11.75 13.53
C SER A 645 -1.19 -10.81 14.35
N ILE A 646 -1.53 -10.65 15.62
CA ILE A 646 -0.73 -9.89 16.59
C ILE A 646 0.05 -10.91 17.41
N SER A 647 1.37 -10.76 17.45
CA SER A 647 2.24 -11.63 18.22
C SER A 647 2.12 -11.39 19.73
N LYS A 648 2.81 -12.22 20.51
CA LYS A 648 3.07 -11.94 21.93
C LYS A 648 3.87 -10.64 22.10
N ASN A 649 3.72 -10.01 23.27
CA ASN A 649 4.44 -8.79 23.64
C ASN A 649 5.96 -9.03 23.74
N ILE A 650 6.72 -8.01 23.37
CA ILE A 650 8.18 -7.92 23.46
C ILE A 650 8.50 -6.66 24.25
N HIS A 651 9.33 -6.76 25.29
CA HIS A 651 9.82 -5.59 26.00
C HIS A 651 10.85 -4.83 25.16
N VAL A 652 10.74 -3.51 25.12
CA VAL A 652 11.63 -2.60 24.41
C VAL A 652 12.55 -1.96 25.45
N GLN A 653 13.78 -2.49 25.55
CA GLN A 653 14.77 -2.08 26.55
C GLN A 653 15.95 -1.31 25.94
N SER A 654 16.04 -1.31 24.62
CA SER A 654 16.92 -0.48 23.80
C SER A 654 16.12 -0.09 22.56
N SER A 655 16.26 1.16 22.13
CA SER A 655 15.70 1.76 20.90
C SER A 655 15.18 3.17 21.16
N VAL A 656 15.40 4.06 20.19
CA VAL A 656 14.51 5.22 19.97
C VAL A 656 13.46 4.84 18.92
N ARG A 657 12.18 4.92 19.29
CA ARG A 657 11.06 4.35 18.50
C ARG A 657 10.99 4.93 17.07
N GLN A 658 11.20 4.10 16.06
CA GLN A 658 11.11 4.55 14.66
C GLN A 658 9.67 4.97 14.30
N GLY A 659 9.49 6.24 13.93
CA GLY A 659 8.19 6.85 13.65
C GLY A 659 7.65 7.75 14.76
N CYS A 660 8.36 7.86 15.89
CA CYS A 660 8.10 8.87 16.92
C CYS A 660 8.65 10.25 16.50
N PRO A 661 7.92 11.36 16.71
CA PRO A 661 8.38 12.71 16.35
C PRO A 661 9.69 13.13 17.03
N LEU A 662 9.93 12.68 18.26
CA LEU A 662 11.07 13.07 19.08
C LEU A 662 12.35 12.27 18.76
N SER A 663 12.21 11.04 18.27
CA SER A 663 13.33 10.11 18.11
C SER A 663 14.48 10.58 17.21
N PRO A 664 14.25 11.29 16.07
CA PRO A 664 15.36 11.83 15.29
C PRO A 664 16.26 12.80 16.07
N LEU A 665 15.67 13.61 16.95
CA LEU A 665 16.42 14.60 17.76
C LEU A 665 17.21 13.92 18.87
N LEU A 666 16.60 12.92 19.52
CA LEU A 666 17.29 12.11 20.53
C LEU A 666 18.46 11.36 19.92
N PHE A 667 18.30 10.83 18.70
CA PHE A 667 19.39 10.17 17.99
C PHE A 667 20.52 11.13 17.62
N ALA A 668 20.19 12.36 17.17
CA ALA A 668 21.19 13.39 16.90
C ALA A 668 22.01 13.70 18.16
N ILE A 669 21.36 13.91 19.31
CA ILE A 669 22.02 14.14 20.61
C ILE A 669 22.84 12.92 21.04
N TYR A 670 22.35 11.70 20.80
CA TYR A 670 23.05 10.47 21.15
C TYR A 670 24.36 10.28 20.36
N LEU A 671 24.38 10.69 19.09
CA LEU A 671 25.54 10.57 18.21
C LEU A 671 26.53 11.75 18.35
N GLU A 672 26.07 12.90 18.85
CA GLU A 672 26.88 14.11 18.96
C GLU A 672 28.22 13.93 19.68
N PRO A 673 28.32 13.22 20.83
CA PRO A 673 29.59 13.03 21.53
C PRO A 673 30.66 12.35 20.65
N PHE A 674 30.24 11.40 19.80
CA PHE A 674 31.14 10.74 18.84
C PHE A 674 31.65 11.73 17.79
N CYS A 675 30.76 12.55 17.23
CA CYS A 675 31.13 13.55 16.23
C CYS A 675 32.06 14.62 16.82
N LEU A 676 31.75 15.16 17.99
CA LEU A 676 32.59 16.14 18.68
C LEU A 676 33.97 15.57 19.02
N ARG A 677 34.06 14.28 19.39
CA ARG A 677 35.34 13.62 19.66
C ARG A 677 36.24 13.54 18.43
N ILE A 678 35.69 13.46 17.22
CA ILE A 678 36.46 13.54 15.98
C ILE A 678 36.81 14.99 15.65
N ILE A 679 35.83 15.90 15.75
CA ILE A 679 35.98 17.31 15.40
C ILE A 679 37.09 17.98 16.23
N HIS A 680 37.05 17.81 17.55
CA HIS A 680 37.98 18.44 18.50
C HIS A 680 39.28 17.67 18.72
N ASN A 681 39.57 16.63 17.93
CA ASN A 681 40.83 15.91 18.04
C ASN A 681 41.88 16.49 17.09
N ASP A 682 42.88 17.17 17.65
CA ASP A 682 43.98 17.80 16.89
C ASP A 682 44.86 16.78 16.14
N ASN A 683 44.81 15.52 16.56
CA ASN A 683 45.53 14.43 15.93
C ASN A 683 44.82 13.89 14.68
N ILE A 684 43.61 14.36 14.37
CA ILE A 684 42.85 14.04 13.16
C ILE A 684 42.84 15.29 12.29
N ARG A 685 43.40 15.17 11.09
CA ARG A 685 43.43 16.24 10.07
C ARG A 685 42.35 15.97 9.04
N GLY A 686 41.34 16.83 9.01
CA GLY A 686 40.31 16.86 7.98
C GLY A 686 40.70 17.74 6.80
N PHE A 687 39.73 17.96 5.92
CA PHE A 687 39.94 18.88 4.81
C PHE A 687 39.93 20.32 5.32
N ARG A 688 40.99 21.07 5.03
CA ARG A 688 41.15 22.45 5.49
C ARG A 688 41.15 23.43 4.31
N LEU A 689 40.25 24.40 4.35
CA LEU A 689 40.23 25.55 3.46
C LEU A 689 40.37 26.81 4.31
N GLN A 690 41.54 27.45 4.22
CA GLN A 690 41.90 28.61 5.06
C GLN A 690 41.71 28.29 6.56
N SER A 691 40.88 29.06 7.26
CA SER A 691 40.58 28.88 8.70
C SER A 691 39.51 27.83 9.00
N SER A 692 38.86 27.26 7.97
CA SER A 692 37.78 26.29 8.15
C SER A 692 38.28 24.87 7.88
N GLU A 693 38.04 23.96 8.82
CA GLU A 693 38.36 22.54 8.69
C GLU A 693 37.10 21.69 8.81
N VAL A 694 36.87 20.83 7.83
CA VAL A 694 35.75 19.89 7.81
C VAL A 694 36.29 18.49 8.06
N LYS A 695 35.94 17.93 9.22
CA LYS A 695 36.27 16.54 9.60
C LYS A 695 35.07 15.60 9.50
N VAL A 696 33.85 16.06 9.81
CA VAL A 696 32.66 15.21 9.90
C VAL A 696 31.46 15.91 9.27
N LEU A 697 30.64 15.15 8.57
CA LEU A 697 29.27 15.49 8.17
C LEU A 697 28.36 14.32 8.51
N SER A 698 27.23 14.57 9.16
CA SER A 698 26.28 13.54 9.54
C SER A 698 24.85 13.88 9.09
N TYR A 699 24.11 12.84 8.70
CA TYR A 699 22.69 12.92 8.41
C TYR A 699 22.01 11.70 9.04
N ALA A 700 21.51 11.87 10.27
CA ALA A 700 21.10 10.76 11.12
C ALA A 700 22.26 9.76 11.29
N ASP A 701 22.07 8.49 10.90
CA ASP A 701 23.05 7.41 11.00
C ASP A 701 24.10 7.40 9.87
N ASP A 702 23.88 8.14 8.78
CA ASP A 702 24.85 8.30 7.70
C ASP A 702 25.94 9.30 8.11
N VAL A 703 27.09 8.81 8.57
CA VAL A 703 28.24 9.65 8.96
C VAL A 703 29.33 9.58 7.90
N ALA A 704 29.73 10.73 7.37
CA ALA A 704 30.89 10.89 6.50
C ALA A 704 32.03 11.61 7.23
N VAL A 705 33.20 11.00 7.25
CA VAL A 705 34.42 11.55 7.85
C VAL A 705 35.44 11.86 6.76
N PHE A 706 36.05 13.04 6.82
CA PHE A 706 37.05 13.52 5.88
C PHE A 706 38.42 13.54 6.56
N CYS A 707 39.41 12.93 5.93
CA CYS A 707 40.79 12.86 6.43
C CYS A 707 41.80 13.20 5.33
N SER A 708 42.87 13.93 5.65
CA SER A 708 43.94 14.27 4.69
C SER A 708 45.13 13.29 4.70
N ASP A 709 45.10 12.30 5.60
CA ASP A 709 46.15 11.29 5.76
C ASP A 709 45.62 9.96 6.33
N HIS A 710 46.43 8.90 6.23
CA HIS A 710 46.10 7.56 6.68
C HIS A 710 46.04 7.41 8.21
N ASP A 711 46.82 8.17 8.98
CA ASP A 711 46.85 8.08 10.44
C ASP A 711 45.58 8.67 11.07
N SER A 712 45.09 9.76 10.49
CA SER A 712 43.79 10.35 10.82
C SER A 712 42.67 9.33 10.67
N LEU A 713 42.66 8.53 9.59
CA LEU A 713 41.69 7.43 9.40
C LEU A 713 41.82 6.33 10.48
N ARG A 714 43.04 5.92 10.84
CA ARG A 714 43.27 4.94 11.91
C ARG A 714 42.72 5.42 13.25
N LYS A 715 42.93 6.71 13.56
CA LYS A 715 42.41 7.35 14.78
C LYS A 715 40.88 7.41 14.78
N VAL A 716 40.26 7.75 13.64
CA VAL A 716 38.80 7.71 13.48
C VAL A 716 38.26 6.31 13.75
N ALA A 717 38.86 5.27 13.16
CA ALA A 717 38.42 3.89 13.41
C ALA A 717 38.59 3.46 14.87
N SER A 718 39.65 3.92 15.55
CA SER A 718 39.86 3.69 16.98
C SER A 718 38.76 4.36 17.83
N ILE A 719 38.46 5.65 17.58
CA ILE A 719 37.38 6.38 18.26
C ILE A 719 36.03 5.71 18.01
N ALA A 720 35.77 5.29 16.77
CA ALA A 720 34.54 4.63 16.39
C ALA A 720 34.36 3.27 17.12
N SER A 721 35.45 2.52 17.27
CA SER A 721 35.47 1.27 18.03
C SER A 721 35.25 1.53 19.53
N SER A 722 35.93 2.53 20.10
CA SER A 722 35.75 2.95 21.50
C SER A 722 34.30 3.35 21.78
N PHE A 723 33.71 4.19 20.92
CA PHE A 723 32.32 4.62 21.03
C PHE A 723 31.35 3.44 20.99
N CYS A 724 31.54 2.48 20.09
CA CYS A 724 30.71 1.28 20.00
C CYS A 724 30.74 0.46 21.30
N LYS A 725 31.94 0.24 21.85
CA LYS A 725 32.10 -0.51 23.11
C LYS A 725 31.47 0.18 24.30
N LYS A 726 31.56 1.52 24.38
CA LYS A 726 31.06 2.31 25.52
C LYS A 726 29.57 2.69 25.43
N THR A 727 28.93 2.51 24.26
CA THR A 727 27.50 2.83 24.06
C THR A 727 26.65 1.64 23.63
N ALA A 728 27.26 0.45 23.46
CA ALA A 728 26.65 -0.74 22.88
C ALA A 728 26.16 -0.59 21.41
N SER A 729 26.53 0.52 20.76
CA SER A 729 26.36 0.71 19.31
C SER A 729 27.24 -0.27 18.52
N ARG A 730 26.95 -0.46 17.22
CA ARG A 730 27.83 -1.25 16.34
C ARG A 730 27.96 -0.62 14.96
N ILE A 731 29.14 -0.78 14.36
CA ILE A 731 29.42 -0.39 12.97
C ILE A 731 29.42 -1.64 12.09
N ASN A 732 28.79 -1.53 10.93
CA ASN A 732 28.85 -2.54 9.89
C ASN A 732 30.02 -2.22 8.94
N TRP A 733 31.22 -2.65 9.31
CA TRP A 733 32.45 -2.40 8.53
C TRP A 733 32.36 -2.88 7.08
N GLY A 734 31.61 -3.95 6.80
CA GLY A 734 31.39 -4.46 5.45
C GLY A 734 30.46 -3.61 4.58
N LYS A 735 29.68 -2.71 5.20
CA LYS A 735 28.83 -1.73 4.51
C LYS A 735 29.40 -0.32 4.52
N CYS A 736 30.35 -0.03 5.39
CA CYS A 736 31.15 1.17 5.29
C CYS A 736 31.81 1.23 3.90
N ALA A 737 31.98 2.44 3.40
CA ALA A 737 32.60 2.67 2.11
C ALA A 737 33.60 3.81 2.24
N GLY A 738 34.78 3.62 1.64
CA GLY A 738 35.81 4.63 1.59
C GLY A 738 36.07 5.09 0.17
N PHE A 739 36.52 6.33 0.02
CA PHE A 739 36.94 6.86 -1.27
C PHE A 739 38.15 7.77 -1.12
N TRP A 740 39.15 7.55 -1.97
CA TRP A 740 40.38 8.34 -2.08
C TRP A 740 40.25 9.37 -3.21
N HIS A 741 40.45 10.64 -2.89
CA HIS A 741 40.42 11.74 -3.86
C HIS A 741 41.73 12.53 -3.87
N GLY A 742 42.16 12.95 -5.05
CA GLY A 742 43.40 13.72 -5.24
C GLY A 742 44.67 12.86 -5.20
N ASN A 743 45.81 13.51 -4.98
CA ASN A 743 47.12 12.87 -5.12
C ASN A 743 47.59 12.15 -3.84
N TRP A 744 47.26 10.87 -3.73
CA TRP A 744 47.68 9.99 -2.63
C TRP A 744 48.90 9.15 -3.02
N ALA A 745 49.89 9.03 -2.12
CA ALA A 745 51.04 8.16 -2.33
C ALA A 745 50.65 6.68 -2.44
N THR A 746 49.63 6.25 -1.69
CA THR A 746 49.06 4.91 -1.74
C THR A 746 47.53 5.00 -1.62
N THR A 747 46.83 4.22 -2.45
CA THR A 747 45.36 4.10 -2.43
C THR A 747 44.96 2.63 -2.29
N PRO A 748 45.07 2.05 -1.09
CA PRO A 748 44.75 0.65 -0.88
C PRO A 748 43.26 0.38 -1.18
N LYS A 749 42.97 -0.73 -1.87
CA LYS A 749 41.58 -1.16 -2.17
C LYS A 749 40.82 -1.60 -0.91
N VAL A 750 41.53 -2.14 0.08
CA VAL A 750 40.99 -2.50 1.38
C VAL A 750 41.84 -1.86 2.46
N PHE A 751 41.23 -1.06 3.34
CA PHE A 751 41.91 -0.39 4.44
C PHE A 751 40.95 -0.29 5.62
N LEU A 752 41.41 -0.65 6.82
CA LEU A 752 40.60 -0.71 8.06
C LEU A 752 39.34 -1.59 7.91
N ASN A 753 39.46 -2.72 7.20
CA ASN A 753 38.35 -3.64 6.87
C ASN A 753 37.19 -3.01 6.06
N VAL A 754 37.45 -1.87 5.41
CA VAL A 754 36.52 -1.17 4.53
C VAL A 754 36.99 -1.29 3.09
N GLN A 755 36.04 -1.35 2.14
CA GLN A 755 36.32 -1.29 0.71
C GLN A 755 36.48 0.16 0.27
N TRP A 756 37.56 0.44 -0.47
CA TRP A 756 37.90 1.78 -0.94
C TRP A 756 37.96 1.87 -2.46
N THR A 757 37.50 3.00 -2.99
CA THR A 757 37.54 3.33 -4.42
C THR A 757 38.29 4.63 -4.68
N THR A 758 38.74 4.86 -5.91
CA THR A 758 39.28 6.15 -6.38
C THR A 758 38.26 6.95 -7.19
N LEU A 759 37.08 6.36 -7.45
CA LEU A 759 35.95 7.04 -8.05
C LEU A 759 35.00 7.52 -6.95
N PRO A 760 34.54 8.79 -6.96
CA PRO A 760 33.68 9.31 -5.91
C PRO A 760 32.36 8.54 -5.83
N VAL A 761 32.10 7.97 -4.65
CA VAL A 761 30.89 7.19 -4.35
C VAL A 761 29.64 8.07 -4.24
N LYS A 762 28.48 7.42 -4.21
CA LYS A 762 27.19 8.06 -3.99
C LYS A 762 27.04 8.47 -2.52
N TYR A 763 26.87 9.76 -2.26
CA TYR A 763 26.64 10.29 -0.92
C TYR A 763 25.22 10.84 -0.79
N LEU A 764 24.48 10.38 0.23
CA LEU A 764 23.09 10.81 0.52
C LEU A 764 22.17 10.78 -0.71
N GLY A 765 22.35 9.80 -1.60
CA GLY A 765 21.52 9.68 -2.79
C GLY A 765 22.06 10.38 -4.06
N VAL A 766 23.11 11.18 -3.98
CA VAL A 766 23.67 11.95 -5.10
C VAL A 766 25.05 11.40 -5.50
N PRO A 767 25.31 11.13 -6.80
CA PRO A 767 26.62 10.69 -7.25
C PRO A 767 27.62 11.84 -7.19
N LEU A 768 28.71 11.66 -6.44
CA LEU A 768 29.72 12.73 -6.30
C LEU A 768 30.62 12.86 -7.53
N GLN A 769 30.71 11.86 -8.40
CA GLN A 769 31.60 11.86 -9.57
C GLN A 769 31.26 12.87 -10.69
N HIS A 770 30.03 13.39 -10.72
CA HIS A 770 29.53 14.26 -11.80
C HIS A 770 29.50 15.73 -11.44
N TYR A 771 30.27 16.14 -10.43
CA TYR A 771 30.24 17.52 -9.94
C TYR A 771 30.79 18.55 -10.94
N ARG A 772 31.70 18.13 -11.85
CA ARG A 772 32.26 18.96 -12.94
C ARG A 772 31.47 18.89 -14.24
N ASP A 773 31.09 17.68 -14.65
CA ASP A 773 30.28 17.46 -15.86
C ASP A 773 29.06 16.59 -15.54
N THR A 774 27.89 17.22 -15.60
CA THR A 774 26.59 16.59 -15.33
C THR A 774 25.91 16.08 -16.61
N LYS A 775 26.50 16.25 -17.81
CA LYS A 775 25.87 15.88 -19.09
C LYS A 775 25.50 14.41 -19.13
N GLN A 776 26.45 13.53 -18.80
CA GLN A 776 26.21 12.09 -18.80
C GLN A 776 25.12 11.71 -17.81
N LEU A 777 25.22 12.19 -16.56
CA LEU A 777 24.23 11.96 -15.52
C LEU A 777 22.81 12.32 -16.00
N TRP A 778 22.65 13.52 -16.57
CA TRP A 778 21.33 13.98 -17.00
C TRP A 778 20.78 13.26 -18.22
N ASN A 779 21.63 12.75 -19.12
CA ASN A 779 21.19 11.85 -20.18
C ASN A 779 20.62 10.56 -19.57
N GLU A 780 21.36 9.92 -18.66
CA GLU A 780 20.94 8.69 -17.98
C GLU A 780 19.66 8.89 -17.14
N GLU A 781 19.54 10.00 -16.40
CA GLU A 781 18.32 10.33 -15.66
C GLU A 781 17.13 10.58 -16.59
N THR A 782 17.35 11.24 -17.74
CA THR A 782 16.30 11.47 -18.74
C THR A 782 15.79 10.15 -19.32
N ASP A 783 16.68 9.21 -19.61
CA ASP A 783 16.31 7.88 -20.10
C ASP A 783 15.61 7.04 -19.02
N ARG A 784 16.04 7.15 -17.76
CA ARG A 784 15.33 6.55 -16.63
C ARG A 784 13.93 7.12 -16.45
N VAL A 785 13.74 8.43 -16.61
CA VAL A 785 12.41 9.07 -16.58
C VAL A 785 11.56 8.59 -17.76
N ARG A 786 12.13 8.53 -18.97
CA ARG A 786 11.46 8.01 -20.17
C ARG A 786 10.99 6.57 -19.97
N ALA A 787 11.87 5.67 -19.53
CA ALA A 787 11.51 4.29 -19.24
C ALA A 787 10.38 4.18 -18.19
N LYS A 788 10.37 5.05 -17.19
CA LYS A 788 9.25 5.10 -16.23
C LYS A 788 7.96 5.54 -16.88
N THR A 789 7.97 6.50 -17.81
CA THR A 789 6.76 6.91 -18.53
C THR A 789 6.13 5.76 -19.31
N GLU A 790 6.93 4.82 -19.85
CA GLU A 790 6.42 3.60 -20.50
C GLU A 790 5.59 2.75 -19.53
N GLY A 791 6.02 2.61 -18.27
CA GLY A 791 5.24 1.92 -17.23
C GLY A 791 3.91 2.61 -16.86
N TRP A 792 3.73 3.87 -17.27
CA TRP A 792 2.47 4.60 -17.18
C TRP A 792 1.67 4.60 -18.49
N LYS A 793 2.26 4.25 -19.64
CA LYS A 793 1.54 4.07 -20.91
C LYS A 793 0.57 2.89 -20.84
N GLY A 794 -0.46 2.94 -21.69
CA GLY A 794 -1.60 1.99 -21.64
C GLY A 794 -2.60 2.26 -20.52
N ARG A 795 -2.39 3.31 -19.71
CA ARG A 795 -3.37 3.79 -18.72
C ARG A 795 -4.17 4.91 -19.38
N GLU A 796 -5.47 4.70 -19.56
CA GLU A 796 -6.40 5.78 -19.95
C GLU A 796 -6.50 6.80 -18.82
N PHE A 797 -5.58 7.76 -18.84
CA PHE A 797 -5.61 8.97 -18.03
C PHE A 797 -6.10 10.11 -18.89
N SER A 798 -6.89 11.00 -18.28
CA SER A 798 -7.10 12.33 -18.83
C SER A 798 -5.77 13.05 -19.02
N MET A 799 -5.73 14.05 -19.90
CA MET A 799 -4.55 14.90 -20.05
C MET A 799 -4.12 15.51 -18.70
N PHE A 800 -5.09 15.95 -17.90
CA PHE A 800 -4.85 16.48 -16.55
C PHE A 800 -4.23 15.44 -15.62
N ALA A 801 -4.72 14.20 -15.62
CA ALA A 801 -4.12 13.14 -14.83
C ALA A 801 -2.69 12.80 -15.29
N ARG A 802 -2.40 12.82 -16.61
CA ARG A 802 -1.02 12.65 -17.11
C ARG A 802 -0.12 13.81 -16.69
N ALA A 803 -0.61 15.05 -16.71
CA ALA A 803 0.12 16.20 -16.20
C ALA A 803 0.38 16.07 -14.68
N THR A 804 -0.61 15.65 -13.90
CA THR A 804 -0.48 15.35 -12.48
C THR A 804 0.56 14.24 -12.22
N VAL A 805 0.59 13.20 -13.07
CA VAL A 805 1.62 12.15 -13.00
C VAL A 805 3.01 12.72 -13.25
N CYS A 806 3.18 13.58 -14.26
CA CYS A 806 4.44 14.28 -14.48
C CYS A 806 4.87 15.06 -13.24
N ASN A 807 3.99 15.89 -12.71
CA ASN A 807 4.29 16.78 -11.58
C ASN A 807 4.58 16.02 -10.28
N LEU A 808 3.76 15.03 -9.92
CA LEU A 808 3.86 14.36 -8.63
C LEU A 808 4.86 13.19 -8.62
N PHE A 809 5.05 12.51 -9.74
CA PHE A 809 5.83 11.26 -9.76
C PHE A 809 7.08 11.34 -10.61
N LEU A 810 7.03 11.94 -11.80
CA LEU A 810 8.18 11.95 -12.71
C LEU A 810 9.18 13.05 -12.31
N ILE A 811 8.72 14.29 -12.12
CA ILE A 811 9.55 15.40 -11.67
C ILE A 811 10.15 15.10 -10.30
N ALA A 812 9.36 14.51 -9.38
CA ALA A 812 9.84 14.10 -8.07
C ALA A 812 11.04 13.14 -8.09
N LYS A 813 11.31 12.42 -9.19
CA LYS A 813 12.48 11.53 -9.31
C LYS A 813 13.79 12.27 -9.52
N ILE A 814 13.74 13.44 -10.13
CA ILE A 814 14.93 14.23 -10.46
C ILE A 814 15.04 15.49 -9.59
N TRP A 815 13.94 15.93 -8.97
CA TRP A 815 13.89 17.14 -8.14
C TRP A 815 14.96 17.18 -7.07
N TYR A 816 15.16 16.05 -6.38
CA TYR A 816 16.19 15.95 -5.34
C TYR A 816 17.61 16.18 -5.87
N ILE A 817 17.94 15.63 -7.05
CA ILE A 817 19.26 15.80 -7.68
C ILE A 817 19.39 17.24 -8.24
N LEU A 818 18.30 17.80 -8.78
CA LEU A 818 18.25 19.18 -9.32
C LEU A 818 18.51 20.24 -8.24
N GLN A 819 18.21 19.96 -6.97
CA GLN A 819 18.53 20.86 -5.87
C GLN A 819 20.03 21.01 -5.64
N VAL A 820 20.85 20.07 -6.15
CA VAL A 820 22.29 20.04 -5.91
C VAL A 820 23.07 20.24 -7.20
N LEU A 821 22.73 19.54 -8.28
CA LEU A 821 23.45 19.56 -9.55
C LEU A 821 22.69 20.36 -10.61
N SER A 822 23.39 21.24 -11.31
CA SER A 822 22.82 22.02 -12.41
C SER A 822 22.55 21.14 -13.63
N MET A 823 21.42 21.39 -14.29
CA MET A 823 21.05 20.79 -15.57
C MET A 823 21.20 21.81 -16.70
N SER A 824 21.86 21.42 -17.79
CA SER A 824 21.97 22.27 -18.98
C SER A 824 20.60 22.49 -19.64
N ARG A 825 20.40 23.65 -20.29
CA ARG A 825 19.15 23.97 -21.00
C ARG A 825 18.78 22.89 -22.03
N LEU A 826 19.76 22.29 -22.69
CA LEU A 826 19.56 21.19 -23.63
C LEU A 826 18.92 19.96 -22.96
N ASN A 827 19.38 19.56 -21.78
CA ASN A 827 18.82 18.42 -21.06
C ASN A 827 17.44 18.73 -20.46
N VAL A 828 17.20 19.98 -20.05
CA VAL A 828 15.85 20.45 -19.65
C VAL A 828 14.88 20.28 -20.82
N GLN A 829 15.26 20.70 -22.03
CA GLN A 829 14.45 20.54 -23.24
C GLN A 829 14.18 19.06 -23.56
N LYS A 830 15.18 18.18 -23.45
CA LYS A 830 14.99 16.73 -23.64
C LYS A 830 13.97 16.17 -22.65
N LEU A 831 14.06 16.53 -21.38
CA LEU A 831 13.13 16.09 -20.34
C LEU A 831 11.71 16.64 -20.57
N HIS A 832 11.60 17.93 -20.91
CA HIS A 832 10.34 18.56 -21.27
C HIS A 832 9.66 17.88 -22.47
N ARG A 833 10.45 17.39 -23.43
CA ARG A 833 9.94 16.59 -24.55
C ARG A 833 9.38 15.25 -24.08
N VAL A 834 10.06 14.56 -23.15
CA VAL A 834 9.53 13.33 -22.52
C VAL A 834 8.17 13.59 -21.87
N PHE A 835 8.04 14.69 -21.11
CA PHE A 835 6.76 15.04 -20.48
C PHE A 835 5.68 15.42 -21.48
N ALA A 836 6.00 16.20 -22.52
CA ALA A 836 5.04 16.57 -23.56
C ALA A 836 4.50 15.33 -24.28
N VAL A 837 5.38 14.46 -24.77
CA VAL A 837 5.02 13.20 -25.45
C VAL A 837 4.12 12.34 -24.56
N PHE A 838 4.42 12.27 -23.25
CA PHE A 838 3.58 11.56 -22.29
C PHE A 838 2.20 12.22 -22.09
N ILE A 839 2.14 13.53 -21.82
CA ILE A 839 0.89 14.26 -21.56
C ILE A 839 -0.04 14.22 -22.78
N TRP A 840 0.51 14.38 -23.98
CA TRP A 840 -0.24 14.33 -25.24
C TRP A 840 -0.54 12.91 -25.72
N ASN A 841 0.07 11.88 -25.10
CA ASN A 841 -0.04 10.49 -25.50
C ASN A 841 0.20 10.29 -27.01
N SER A 842 1.30 10.89 -27.49
CA SER A 842 1.69 10.92 -28.90
C SER A 842 3.07 10.28 -29.10
N GLY A 843 3.43 9.99 -30.35
CA GLY A 843 4.79 9.55 -30.69
C GLY A 843 5.80 10.70 -30.82
N TRP A 844 5.31 11.93 -30.97
CA TRP A 844 6.11 13.15 -31.15
C TRP A 844 5.47 14.35 -30.44
N GLU A 845 6.19 15.45 -30.31
CA GLU A 845 5.72 16.68 -29.69
C GLU A 845 4.77 17.43 -30.65
N ARG A 846 3.49 17.57 -30.28
CA ARG A 846 2.42 18.07 -31.18
C ARG A 846 2.32 19.59 -31.28
N CYS A 847 3.02 20.35 -30.45
CA CYS A 847 3.03 21.82 -30.48
C CYS A 847 4.47 22.33 -30.49
N SER A 848 4.79 23.31 -31.35
CA SER A 848 6.06 24.01 -31.27
C SER A 848 6.11 24.83 -29.97
N ARG A 849 7.29 24.89 -29.35
CA ARG A 849 7.53 25.72 -28.16
C ARG A 849 8.15 27.03 -28.59
N THR A 850 7.61 28.14 -28.10
CA THR A 850 8.17 29.49 -28.25
C THR A 850 8.98 29.93 -27.01
N ASN A 851 9.40 29.00 -26.14
CA ASN A 851 10.10 29.29 -24.88
C ASN A 851 11.63 29.13 -24.94
#